data_AF-A0A957IYE0-F1
#
_entry.id   AF-A0A957IYE0-F1
#
_cell.length_a   1.000
_cell.length_b   1.000
_cell.length_c   1.000
_cell.angle_alpha   90.00
_cell.angle_beta   90.00
_cell.angle_gamma   90.00
#
_symmetry.space_group_name_H-M   'P 1'
#
loop_
_entity.id
_entity.type
_entity.pdbx_description
1 polymer ?
#
loop_
_entity_poly.entity_id
_entity_poly.type
_entity_poly.pdbx_seq_one_letter_code
_entity_poly.pdbx_strand_id
1 'polypeptide(L)'
;MNTQFRAVSKWTPVHLAVLCLFLGLASAGLLSGWRSLARPGQTAPSGEASAVHLSSDRHTAVFSPSGVQFTPARGPAWQWQVLSIGTADAPLAGVEWGETTPYLAAPGLVVYPRGLLDEQYVAFPTHIEQQFVLHRPLNLNGADLVITGRVSSSGVFAAFPQGWLWHDENGRVSLGQVTVYDAHGAVLPAEMQVDAESIQFRVNSSALAAAAYPVTIDPEIGTDDFRISYSGADTDVELDAFDPAVTYNPGSDEFLVVWAGDVFPAGADDTMRIYARRIQAADGSFAGDTVMLPGATFNTTPAVAFSQTDGVYLVVFTCGNAYDRNTANLCGQRLDAAAAPAGDPFQVNTLANALHPAIAYNPISGEFLVVWAGNRNTGGTADEFEIFGQRMAADGSLLGSNFRISQMGTEGDPNYRAEHPAVAHNADTNQYLVVWSGDDDAAPLVQGEKEIFGQLLDAGGVTVGGDFRISDMGPDGATLYGAYLPDVVYNPDLAEYLVVWMADDDTAPLVEGEFEIFAQRLTAAGAEVGRHNFQVSAMGAAGDANYAAYRPRLVYNPQDARYMLVWRGGDNSGGQVRGEFEIFQQAIYGDAALGDHFRETTRMSAMGNLGDPAYLADKPVIAYSSTANNYLVVWQGENNLGSLIDGKVEIFSQQYAAAPLRCFVESSGDNVTDYSGPTAAVLQDAVNAASPGDTLKLAGDCAGVQSIGGVTQALYIDKSLDLQGGYVAPDLTAANWLAAADAASYPTTLDAQGLGRVVYVANTAMHVTIANMTLTGGRDTSSACAAYSCGGGLKVDAGAAVTLTHSMVRNNTAYYGGGIFSDGTLRIVNSTIANNVAESWDGGIYSSGSLVIENSTISGNTATSGNAGGLASVGTLTMRNSTIFGNTAAGDTGGFRQQTNAASIYNTIIANNSGLDCSLTDGGILAVNIHNLVEDGTCSPYLSGTPRLGPLADHGGDTLTHALLPVSAAIDAGNAATCPATDQRDLARDDLGCDLGAYEVRYADTDTVIKENILGSLPYSFGPTWISMTLTVPDSGAITVTKRLTYPGGTPDEGEMLATWHISSTLTAGFPVTLAFCYTDGEVTGLNEAALRAFRWNGTNWVQQGDTAPVNRCVTVAGVNAFSAWTLFDTSVGATPTAVTLSSFSATLHPRFVGWWVGLLGGGLIIALRRRQKSFGGKHW
;
A
#
# COMPACT_ATOMS: atom_id res chain seq x y z
N MET A 1 -27.88 47.27 19.39
CA MET A 1 -29.13 47.30 18.60
C MET A 1 -28.96 48.32 17.48
N ASN A 2 -29.25 48.05 16.19
CA ASN A 2 -29.27 46.81 15.41
C ASN A 2 -29.47 47.21 13.94
N THR A 3 -28.63 46.78 12.98
CA THR A 3 -28.71 47.30 11.58
C THR A 3 -28.02 46.42 10.51
N GLN A 4 -28.73 46.19 9.38
CA GLN A 4 -28.22 45.82 8.01
C GLN A 4 -27.62 44.41 7.78
N PHE A 5 -27.57 43.75 6.59
CA PHE A 5 -28.27 43.83 5.26
C PHE A 5 -28.22 42.43 4.53
N ARG A 6 -28.62 42.32 3.24
CA ARG A 6 -28.76 41.07 2.41
C ARG A 6 -27.67 40.83 1.34
N ALA A 7 -27.50 39.57 0.86
CA ALA A 7 -27.39 39.08 -0.56
C ALA A 7 -26.33 37.96 -0.82
N VAL A 8 -26.30 37.38 -2.05
CA VAL A 8 -25.76 36.03 -2.38
C VAL A 8 -24.74 36.01 -3.56
N SER A 9 -23.70 35.16 -3.43
CA SER A 9 -22.87 34.47 -4.46
C SER A 9 -21.53 35.04 -5.02
N LYS A 10 -20.56 34.09 -5.11
CA LYS A 10 -19.28 34.00 -5.85
C LYS A 10 -18.02 34.73 -5.33
N TRP A 11 -16.86 34.15 -5.71
CA TRP A 11 -15.43 34.43 -5.41
C TRP A 11 -14.75 33.55 -4.32
N THR A 12 -14.10 32.48 -4.81
CA THR A 12 -12.70 32.00 -4.60
C THR A 12 -11.98 32.00 -3.22
N PRO A 13 -11.02 31.07 -2.99
CA PRO A 13 -10.61 30.64 -1.66
C PRO A 13 -9.34 31.33 -1.14
N VAL A 14 -9.48 32.33 -0.26
CA VAL A 14 -8.41 32.71 0.69
C VAL A 14 -9.04 33.11 2.01
N HIS A 15 -9.23 32.16 2.93
CA HIS A 15 -9.32 32.36 4.39
C HIS A 15 -8.96 31.06 5.17
N LEU A 16 -8.19 30.16 4.54
CA LEU A 16 -7.73 28.88 5.10
C LEU A 16 -6.19 28.83 5.14
N ALA A 17 -5.55 29.90 5.61
CA ALA A 17 -4.08 30.04 5.59
C ALA A 17 -3.46 30.62 6.88
N VAL A 18 -4.28 30.99 7.88
CA VAL A 18 -3.80 31.53 9.18
C VAL A 18 -4.08 30.55 10.34
N LEU A 19 -4.52 29.32 10.04
CA LEU A 19 -4.69 28.22 11.01
C LEU A 19 -3.75 27.03 10.77
N CYS A 20 -2.85 27.11 9.79
CA CYS A 20 -2.02 25.99 9.33
C CYS A 20 -0.56 26.02 9.82
N LEU A 21 -0.17 26.98 10.66
CA LEU A 21 1.21 27.13 11.16
C LEU A 21 1.45 26.54 12.58
N PHE A 22 0.51 25.76 13.09
CA PHE A 22 0.62 25.00 14.36
C PHE A 22 0.08 23.55 14.23
N LEU A 23 0.17 23.01 13.01
CA LEU A 23 -0.40 21.72 12.63
C LEU A 23 0.52 20.96 11.67
N GLY A 24 1.60 20.40 12.22
CA GLY A 24 2.24 19.23 11.61
C GLY A 24 1.31 18.03 11.76
N LEU A 25 0.37 17.87 10.81
CA LEU A 25 -0.36 16.62 10.64
C LEU A 25 0.44 15.75 9.68
N ALA A 26 1.00 14.67 10.23
CA ALA A 26 1.53 13.59 9.41
C ALA A 26 0.40 13.01 8.56
N SER A 27 0.64 12.86 7.26
CA SER A 27 -0.17 12.07 6.34
C SER A 27 0.07 10.58 6.60
N ALA A 28 -0.35 10.11 7.77
CA ALA A 28 -0.26 8.73 8.24
C ALA A 28 -1.42 8.46 9.21
N GLY A 29 -2.62 8.20 8.67
CA GLY A 29 -3.84 8.13 9.49
C GLY A 29 -5.04 7.47 8.83
N LEU A 30 -4.84 6.58 7.84
CA LEU A 30 -5.89 5.88 7.10
C LEU A 30 -5.86 4.34 7.25
N LEU A 31 -4.94 3.77 8.05
CA LEU A 31 -4.78 2.31 8.16
C LEU A 31 -5.34 1.66 9.43
N SER A 32 -5.48 2.39 10.56
CA SER A 32 -5.89 1.78 11.83
C SER A 32 -7.26 2.23 12.35
N GLY A 33 -7.85 3.32 11.82
CA GLY A 33 -9.07 3.93 12.38
C GLY A 33 -8.90 4.61 13.74
N TRP A 34 -7.73 4.48 14.38
CA TRP A 34 -7.37 5.11 15.64
C TRP A 34 -6.73 6.48 15.43
N ARG A 35 -7.20 7.49 16.17
CA ARG A 35 -6.66 8.85 16.22
C ARG A 35 -5.92 9.06 17.54
N SER A 36 -4.72 9.65 17.48
CA SER A 36 -4.07 10.16 18.69
C SER A 36 -4.69 11.48 19.11
N LEU A 37 -4.98 11.65 20.41
CA LEU A 37 -5.53 12.90 20.95
C LEU A 37 -4.46 13.98 21.22
N ALA A 38 -3.18 13.67 21.04
CA ALA A 38 -2.07 14.61 21.27
C ALA A 38 -1.29 14.93 19.99
N ARG A 39 -0.92 16.21 19.81
CA ARG A 39 0.12 16.62 18.86
C ARG A 39 1.48 16.62 19.54
N PRO A 40 2.60 16.44 18.82
CA PRO A 40 3.93 16.64 19.39
C PRO A 40 4.04 18.02 20.04
N GLY A 41 4.25 18.06 21.37
CA GLY A 41 4.50 19.29 22.12
C GLY A 41 3.31 20.03 22.74
N GLN A 42 2.13 19.41 22.91
CA GLN A 42 1.07 19.96 23.79
C GLN A 42 0.71 19.04 24.96
N THR A 43 0.49 19.64 26.13
CA THR A 43 0.07 18.94 27.36
C THR A 43 -1.37 18.46 27.27
N ALA A 44 -1.62 17.20 27.62
CA ALA A 44 -2.94 16.58 27.61
C ALA A 44 -3.95 17.28 28.54
N PRO A 45 -5.26 17.21 28.25
CA PRO A 45 -6.30 17.68 29.16
C PRO A 45 -6.42 16.71 30.35
N SER A 46 -6.10 17.19 31.56
CA SER A 46 -6.31 16.54 32.87
C SER A 46 -5.75 15.13 33.08
N GLY A 47 -4.75 15.01 33.96
CA GLY A 47 -4.33 13.73 34.54
C GLY A 47 -2.81 13.61 34.61
N GLU A 48 -2.22 13.02 33.58
CA GLU A 48 -0.84 12.55 33.57
C GLU A 48 -0.11 13.07 32.31
N ALA A 49 1.04 13.72 32.49
CA ALA A 49 1.74 14.44 31.41
C ALA A 49 2.55 13.54 30.46
N SER A 50 2.43 12.23 30.60
CA SER A 50 3.29 11.20 30.01
C SER A 50 2.49 10.02 29.45
N ALA A 51 1.18 10.21 29.18
CA ALA A 51 0.31 9.19 28.62
C ALA A 51 0.10 9.35 27.10
N VAL A 52 0.07 8.23 26.37
CA VAL A 52 -0.38 8.15 24.97
C VAL A 52 -1.87 7.80 24.98
N HIS A 53 -2.67 8.59 24.27
CA HIS A 53 -4.11 8.35 24.13
C HIS A 53 -4.43 7.99 22.69
N LEU A 54 -4.99 6.80 22.48
CA LEU A 54 -5.60 6.38 21.21
C LEU A 54 -7.12 6.36 21.37
N SER A 55 -7.84 6.84 20.35
CA SER A 55 -9.30 6.73 20.25
C SER A 55 -9.73 6.39 18.82
N SER A 56 -10.53 5.34 18.65
CA SER A 56 -11.27 5.07 17.42
C SER A 56 -12.76 5.39 17.62
N ASP A 57 -13.58 5.21 16.59
CA ASP A 57 -15.04 5.38 16.70
C ASP A 57 -15.71 4.29 17.58
N ARG A 58 -14.95 3.26 18.00
CA ARG A 58 -15.42 2.12 18.79
C ARG A 58 -14.67 1.90 20.10
N HIS A 59 -13.44 2.38 20.26
CA HIS A 59 -12.62 2.04 21.42
C HIS A 59 -11.80 3.24 21.89
N THR A 60 -11.48 3.30 23.18
CA THR A 60 -10.45 4.22 23.71
C THR A 60 -9.40 3.46 24.51
N ALA A 61 -8.15 3.85 24.32
CA ALA A 61 -7.01 3.27 25.01
C ALA A 61 -6.12 4.39 25.56
N VAL A 62 -5.76 4.29 26.83
CA VAL A 62 -4.88 5.22 27.53
C VAL A 62 -3.70 4.45 28.05
N PHE A 63 -2.53 4.71 27.48
CA PHE A 63 -1.26 4.12 27.86
C PHE A 63 -0.53 5.14 28.72
N SER A 64 -0.54 4.96 30.04
CA SER A 64 0.18 5.79 31.01
C SER A 64 1.43 5.07 31.52
N PRO A 65 2.35 5.74 32.24
CA PRO A 65 3.43 5.05 32.93
C PRO A 65 2.94 3.99 33.93
N SER A 66 1.73 4.17 34.48
CA SER A 66 1.09 3.23 35.40
C SER A 66 0.48 2.00 34.73
N GLY A 67 0.36 1.95 33.40
CA GLY A 67 -0.15 0.81 32.64
C GLY A 67 -1.04 1.21 31.46
N VAL A 68 -1.77 0.25 30.88
CA VAL A 68 -2.80 0.51 29.87
C VAL A 68 -4.19 0.47 30.52
N GLN A 69 -5.07 1.38 30.12
CA GLN A 69 -6.51 1.29 30.30
C GLN A 69 -7.18 1.19 28.93
N PHE A 70 -7.95 0.13 28.70
CA PHE A 70 -8.74 -0.07 27.49
C PHE A 70 -10.24 -0.02 27.82
N THR A 71 -11.00 0.72 27.02
CA THR A 71 -12.45 0.85 27.13
C THR A 71 -13.07 0.53 25.77
N PRO A 72 -13.66 -0.67 25.59
CA PRO A 72 -14.33 -1.04 24.35
C PRO A 72 -15.72 -0.40 24.22
N ALA A 73 -16.29 -0.41 23.01
CA ALA A 73 -17.70 -0.02 22.78
C ALA A 73 -18.68 -0.96 23.49
N ARG A 74 -18.28 -2.22 23.68
CA ARG A 74 -19.10 -3.34 24.16
C ARG A 74 -18.26 -4.21 25.07
N GLY A 75 -18.83 -4.63 26.19
CA GLY A 75 -18.13 -5.34 27.25
C GLY A 75 -17.40 -4.42 28.22
N PRO A 76 -16.77 -5.01 29.24
CA PRO A 76 -16.20 -4.25 30.36
C PRO A 76 -14.92 -3.51 29.98
N ALA A 77 -14.73 -2.34 30.58
CA ALA A 77 -13.44 -1.66 30.57
C ALA A 77 -12.44 -2.45 31.42
N TRP A 78 -11.19 -2.54 30.96
CA TRP A 78 -10.12 -3.23 31.68
C TRP A 78 -8.83 -2.40 31.72
N GLN A 79 -7.99 -2.71 32.69
CA GLN A 79 -6.68 -2.11 32.89
C GLN A 79 -5.63 -3.20 33.09
N TRP A 80 -4.43 -2.96 32.60
CA TRP A 80 -3.28 -3.84 32.78
C TRP A 80 -2.03 -3.06 33.21
N GLN A 81 -1.26 -3.65 34.13
CA GLN A 81 0.02 -3.12 34.60
C GLN A 81 1.02 -4.25 34.83
N VAL A 82 2.18 -4.22 34.16
CA VAL A 82 3.30 -5.13 34.46
C VAL A 82 3.83 -4.86 35.88
N LEU A 83 3.85 -5.91 36.71
CA LEU A 83 4.33 -5.89 38.09
C LEU A 83 5.77 -6.38 38.23
N SER A 84 6.18 -7.39 37.45
CA SER A 84 7.53 -7.94 37.47
C SER A 84 7.91 -8.57 36.14
N ILE A 85 9.21 -8.53 35.82
CA ILE A 85 9.81 -9.33 34.76
C ILE A 85 11.11 -9.93 35.29
N GLY A 86 11.24 -11.26 35.21
CA GLY A 86 12.48 -11.95 35.55
C GLY A 86 12.31 -13.45 35.62
N THR A 87 12.64 -14.05 36.76
CA THR A 87 12.38 -15.45 37.07
C THR A 87 11.34 -15.53 38.20
N ALA A 88 10.87 -16.74 38.51
CA ALA A 88 9.94 -16.94 39.63
C ALA A 88 10.48 -16.44 40.99
N ASP A 89 11.82 -16.40 41.16
CA ASP A 89 12.49 -16.06 42.42
C ASP A 89 13.07 -14.63 42.45
N ALA A 90 13.36 -14.01 41.30
CA ALA A 90 14.01 -12.69 41.24
C ALA A 90 13.74 -11.93 39.92
N PRO A 91 13.56 -10.59 39.97
CA PRO A 91 13.49 -9.76 38.76
C PRO A 91 14.81 -9.76 37.96
N LEU A 92 14.74 -9.54 36.65
CA LEU A 92 15.92 -9.59 35.77
C LEU A 92 16.72 -8.28 35.80
N ALA A 93 18.04 -8.40 35.94
CA ALA A 93 18.94 -7.25 35.87
C ALA A 93 18.99 -6.67 34.45
N GLY A 94 18.74 -5.36 34.32
CA GLY A 94 18.72 -4.66 33.04
C GLY A 94 17.34 -4.61 32.36
N VAL A 95 16.32 -5.24 32.93
CA VAL A 95 14.91 -5.06 32.50
C VAL A 95 14.20 -4.09 33.44
N GLU A 96 13.44 -3.15 32.89
CA GLU A 96 12.61 -2.23 33.66
C GLU A 96 11.20 -2.80 33.88
N TRP A 97 10.89 -3.11 35.13
CA TRP A 97 9.58 -3.59 35.59
C TRP A 97 9.01 -2.57 36.59
N GLY A 98 7.74 -2.20 36.40
CA GLY A 98 7.12 -1.02 37.04
C GLY A 98 6.87 0.13 36.06
N GLU A 99 6.73 1.34 36.59
CA GLU A 99 6.39 2.54 35.81
C GLU A 99 7.49 2.89 34.80
N THR A 100 7.15 2.88 33.50
CA THR A 100 8.02 3.39 32.43
C THR A 100 7.18 4.14 31.41
N THR A 101 7.73 5.19 30.79
CA THR A 101 6.94 6.12 29.97
C THR A 101 6.71 5.55 28.57
N PRO A 102 5.45 5.32 28.15
CA PRO A 102 5.16 4.84 26.80
C PRO A 102 5.41 5.93 25.76
N TYR A 103 5.73 5.51 24.54
CA TYR A 103 5.76 6.38 23.37
C TYR A 103 5.07 5.72 22.16
N LEU A 104 4.53 6.55 21.27
CA LEU A 104 3.96 6.10 20.01
C LEU A 104 5.12 5.87 19.02
N ALA A 105 5.44 4.61 18.72
CA ALA A 105 6.54 4.26 17.82
C ALA A 105 6.13 4.35 16.34
N ALA A 106 4.88 3.99 16.03
CA ALA A 106 4.25 4.15 14.72
C ALA A 106 2.73 4.38 14.89
N PRO A 107 1.96 4.77 13.85
CA PRO A 107 0.51 4.91 13.96
C PRO A 107 -0.17 3.61 14.39
N GLY A 108 -0.70 3.58 15.62
CA GLY A 108 -1.28 2.38 16.22
C GLY A 108 -0.32 1.50 17.02
N LEU A 109 1.00 1.75 16.97
CA LEU A 109 2.01 1.00 17.73
C LEU A 109 2.52 1.82 18.92
N VAL A 110 2.19 1.40 20.15
CA VAL A 110 2.67 2.02 21.40
C VAL A 110 3.69 1.11 22.06
N VAL A 111 4.84 1.68 22.47
CA VAL A 111 5.96 0.92 23.05
C VAL A 111 6.28 1.46 24.45
N TYR A 112 6.37 0.54 25.40
CA TYR A 112 6.97 0.71 26.72
C TYR A 112 8.40 0.13 26.67
N PRO A 113 9.44 0.99 26.64
CA PRO A 113 10.81 0.52 26.55
C PRO A 113 11.24 -0.08 27.89
N ARG A 114 11.46 -1.40 27.95
CA ARG A 114 11.80 -2.13 29.18
C ARG A 114 13.25 -2.61 29.23
N GLY A 115 14.15 -1.95 28.49
CA GLY A 115 15.61 -2.14 28.59
C GLY A 115 16.15 -3.27 27.71
N LEU A 116 16.08 -4.53 28.16
CA LEU A 116 16.53 -5.68 27.35
C LEU A 116 15.44 -6.27 26.44
N LEU A 117 14.19 -5.82 26.61
CA LEU A 117 13.02 -6.15 25.81
C LEU A 117 12.11 -4.92 25.73
N ASP A 118 11.17 -4.92 24.79
CA ASP A 118 10.08 -3.95 24.71
C ASP A 118 8.74 -4.62 25.02
N GLU A 119 7.88 -3.93 25.76
CA GLU A 119 6.44 -4.23 25.81
C GLU A 119 5.76 -3.36 24.75
N GLN A 120 5.06 -3.98 23.81
CA GLN A 120 4.46 -3.33 22.64
C GLN A 120 2.94 -3.55 22.65
N TYR A 121 2.20 -2.59 22.09
CA TYR A 121 0.77 -2.67 21.89
C TYR A 121 0.44 -2.28 20.46
N VAL A 122 -0.21 -3.19 19.72
CA VAL A 122 -0.58 -3.02 18.32
C VAL A 122 -2.09 -2.79 18.24
N ALA A 123 -2.50 -1.61 17.78
CA ALA A 123 -3.91 -1.22 17.75
C ALA A 123 -4.55 -1.46 16.37
N PHE A 124 -5.39 -2.49 16.30
CA PHE A 124 -6.20 -2.87 15.15
C PHE A 124 -7.60 -2.21 15.22
N PRO A 125 -8.38 -2.14 14.13
CA PRO A 125 -9.69 -1.47 14.13
C PRO A 125 -10.71 -2.01 15.15
N THR A 126 -10.54 -3.24 15.62
CA THR A 126 -11.46 -4.00 16.50
C THR A 126 -10.87 -4.39 17.87
N HIS A 127 -9.54 -4.52 17.98
CA HIS A 127 -8.86 -4.98 19.21
C HIS A 127 -7.51 -4.26 19.43
N ILE A 128 -6.84 -4.52 20.56
CA ILE A 128 -5.44 -4.13 20.79
C ILE A 128 -4.68 -5.35 21.29
N GLU A 129 -3.73 -5.79 20.48
CA GLU A 129 -2.81 -6.88 20.78
C GLU A 129 -1.66 -6.37 21.67
N GLN A 130 -1.17 -7.22 22.57
CA GLN A 130 -0.03 -6.91 23.45
C GLN A 130 1.08 -7.92 23.18
N GLN A 131 2.31 -7.44 22.97
CA GLN A 131 3.48 -8.29 22.73
C GLN A 131 4.64 -7.90 23.64
N PHE A 132 5.48 -8.87 24.01
CA PHE A 132 6.80 -8.60 24.60
C PHE A 132 7.89 -9.09 23.65
N VAL A 133 8.65 -8.15 23.08
CA VAL A 133 9.69 -8.45 22.09
C VAL A 133 11.05 -8.47 22.76
N LEU A 134 11.64 -9.65 22.88
CA LEU A 134 13.00 -9.86 23.35
C LEU A 134 13.94 -9.72 22.15
N HIS A 135 14.80 -8.70 22.15
CA HIS A 135 15.72 -8.43 21.04
C HIS A 135 16.97 -9.32 21.02
N ARG A 136 17.21 -10.11 22.07
CA ARG A 136 18.44 -10.90 22.30
C ARG A 136 18.29 -11.90 23.45
N PRO A 137 19.15 -12.94 23.53
CA PRO A 137 19.19 -13.87 24.65
C PRO A 137 19.29 -13.18 26.02
N LEU A 138 18.41 -13.58 26.94
CA LEU A 138 18.39 -13.11 28.33
C LEU A 138 19.22 -14.05 29.22
N ASN A 139 19.98 -13.49 30.17
CA ASN A 139 20.72 -14.32 31.13
C ASN A 139 19.82 -14.72 32.31
N LEU A 140 19.09 -15.83 32.14
CA LEU A 140 18.15 -16.35 33.13
C LEU A 140 18.76 -17.39 34.09
N ASN A 141 20.06 -17.70 33.98
CA ASN A 141 20.77 -18.74 34.75
C ASN A 141 20.11 -20.14 34.73
N GLY A 142 19.33 -20.46 33.68
CA GLY A 142 18.63 -21.75 33.55
C GLY A 142 17.29 -21.85 34.31
N ALA A 143 16.74 -20.72 34.78
CA ALA A 143 15.37 -20.62 35.28
C ALA A 143 14.48 -19.94 34.23
N ASP A 144 13.19 -20.29 34.19
CA ASP A 144 12.25 -19.75 33.19
C ASP A 144 12.04 -18.24 33.30
N LEU A 145 11.78 -17.61 32.16
CA LEU A 145 11.36 -16.21 32.11
C LEU A 145 9.93 -16.14 32.63
N VAL A 146 9.69 -15.30 33.62
CA VAL A 146 8.38 -15.03 34.21
C VAL A 146 8.09 -13.54 34.10
N ILE A 147 6.99 -13.20 33.43
CA ILE A 147 6.42 -11.86 33.36
C ILE A 147 5.10 -11.92 34.14
N THR A 148 4.90 -11.04 35.10
CA THR A 148 3.64 -10.96 35.88
C THR A 148 3.10 -9.56 35.83
N GLY A 149 1.79 -9.42 35.66
CA GLY A 149 1.10 -8.13 35.77
C GLY A 149 -0.26 -8.25 36.45
N ARG A 150 -0.80 -7.09 36.81
CA ARG A 150 -2.11 -6.89 37.41
C ARG A 150 -3.13 -6.62 36.32
N VAL A 151 -4.29 -7.26 36.41
CA VAL A 151 -5.49 -6.85 35.68
C VAL A 151 -6.47 -6.19 36.66
N SER A 152 -7.24 -5.22 36.17
CA SER A 152 -8.55 -4.92 36.77
C SER A 152 -9.58 -4.74 35.68
N SER A 153 -10.85 -5.04 35.96
CA SER A 153 -11.93 -4.94 34.99
C SER A 153 -13.23 -4.53 35.68
N SER A 154 -14.12 -3.86 34.95
CA SER A 154 -15.50 -3.61 35.41
C SER A 154 -16.42 -4.84 35.29
N GLY A 155 -15.97 -5.89 34.61
CA GLY A 155 -16.75 -7.11 34.33
C GLY A 155 -16.50 -8.24 35.31
N VAL A 156 -17.37 -9.25 35.25
CA VAL A 156 -17.23 -10.51 35.97
C VAL A 156 -16.18 -11.37 35.27
N PHE A 157 -15.17 -11.81 36.01
CA PHE A 157 -14.15 -12.75 35.54
C PHE A 157 -14.71 -14.18 35.45
N ALA A 158 -14.46 -14.84 34.34
CA ALA A 158 -14.66 -16.27 34.16
C ALA A 158 -13.42 -16.90 33.51
N ALA A 159 -12.82 -17.88 34.20
CA ALA A 159 -11.86 -18.78 33.60
C ALA A 159 -12.62 -19.95 32.94
N PHE A 160 -12.26 -20.27 31.71
CA PHE A 160 -12.72 -21.45 30.97
C PHE A 160 -11.49 -22.22 30.45
N PRO A 161 -11.62 -23.49 30.01
CA PRO A 161 -10.46 -24.38 29.92
C PRO A 161 -9.26 -23.94 29.05
N GLN A 162 -9.42 -23.02 28.10
CA GLN A 162 -8.26 -22.45 27.39
C GLN A 162 -8.34 -20.93 27.17
N GLY A 163 -8.99 -20.22 28.09
CA GLY A 163 -8.93 -18.78 28.08
C GLY A 163 -9.59 -18.14 29.29
N TRP A 164 -9.54 -16.81 29.30
CA TRP A 164 -10.04 -16.02 30.40
C TRP A 164 -10.81 -14.85 29.85
N LEU A 165 -12.04 -14.65 30.34
CA LEU A 165 -12.86 -13.53 29.90
C LEU A 165 -13.34 -12.70 31.08
N TRP A 166 -13.52 -11.40 30.81
CA TRP A 166 -14.35 -10.53 31.62
C TRP A 166 -15.58 -10.17 30.81
N HIS A 167 -16.76 -10.28 31.43
CA HIS A 167 -18.03 -9.96 30.78
C HIS A 167 -18.92 -9.07 31.63
N ASP A 168 -19.80 -8.33 30.97
CA ASP A 168 -20.90 -7.60 31.59
C ASP A 168 -22.17 -7.71 30.72
N GLU A 169 -23.19 -6.89 30.99
CA GLU A 169 -24.44 -6.89 30.22
C GLU A 169 -24.29 -6.35 28.79
N ASN A 170 -23.15 -5.72 28.46
CA ASN A 170 -22.91 -5.05 27.18
C ASN A 170 -21.92 -5.82 26.29
N GLY A 171 -21.24 -6.87 26.77
CA GLY A 171 -20.34 -7.70 25.98
C GLY A 171 -19.29 -8.47 26.79
N ARG A 172 -18.23 -8.93 26.11
CA ARG A 172 -17.11 -9.68 26.70
C ARG A 172 -15.77 -9.21 26.14
N VAL A 173 -14.72 -9.31 26.94
CA VAL A 173 -13.30 -9.19 26.55
C VAL A 173 -12.64 -10.52 26.88
N SER A 174 -11.97 -11.15 25.92
CA SER A 174 -11.26 -12.43 26.08
C SER A 174 -9.73 -12.26 26.01
N LEU A 175 -9.03 -13.09 26.77
CA LEU A 175 -7.63 -13.46 26.61
C LEU A 175 -7.60 -14.93 26.16
N GLY A 176 -6.88 -15.21 25.07
CA GLY A 176 -6.47 -16.55 24.70
C GLY A 176 -5.24 -17.00 25.49
N GLN A 177 -4.43 -17.88 24.90
CA GLN A 177 -3.19 -18.36 25.52
C GLN A 177 -2.01 -17.41 25.23
N VAL A 178 -0.84 -17.73 25.79
CA VAL A 178 0.43 -17.08 25.40
C VAL A 178 1.12 -17.92 24.33
N THR A 179 1.22 -17.38 23.13
CA THR A 179 2.06 -17.94 22.07
C THR A 179 3.43 -17.28 22.16
N VAL A 180 4.50 -18.03 21.91
CA VAL A 180 5.85 -17.47 21.86
C VAL A 180 6.52 -17.96 20.60
N TYR A 181 7.00 -17.06 19.76
CA TYR A 181 7.65 -17.40 18.50
C TYR A 181 9.05 -16.78 18.40
N ASP A 182 9.96 -17.53 17.81
CA ASP A 182 11.32 -17.09 17.51
C ASP A 182 11.41 -16.39 16.14
N ALA A 183 12.58 -15.84 15.80
CA ALA A 183 12.77 -15.09 14.55
C ALA A 183 12.66 -15.93 13.26
N HIS A 184 12.53 -17.26 13.36
CA HIS A 184 12.22 -18.15 12.24
C HIS A 184 10.76 -18.64 12.27
N GLY A 185 9.93 -18.13 13.20
CA GLY A 185 8.54 -18.57 13.40
C GLY A 185 8.40 -19.84 14.23
N ALA A 186 9.47 -20.35 14.87
CA ALA A 186 9.37 -21.56 15.67
C ALA A 186 8.69 -21.27 17.02
N VAL A 187 7.60 -21.99 17.31
CA VAL A 187 6.85 -21.86 18.57
C VAL A 187 7.65 -22.43 19.74
N LEU A 188 7.80 -21.65 20.81
CA LEU A 188 8.53 -22.00 22.03
C LEU A 188 7.56 -22.37 23.16
N PRO A 189 7.83 -23.43 23.95
CA PRO A 189 7.01 -23.79 25.10
C PRO A 189 6.86 -22.66 26.13
N ALA A 190 5.61 -22.29 26.38
CA ALA A 190 5.22 -21.29 27.38
C ALA A 190 3.91 -21.69 28.07
N GLU A 191 3.67 -21.12 29.24
CA GLU A 191 2.45 -21.29 30.05
C GLU A 191 1.90 -19.92 30.45
N MET A 192 0.58 -19.78 30.46
CA MET A 192 -0.13 -18.60 30.97
C MET A 192 -1.02 -18.99 32.15
N GLN A 193 -0.99 -18.19 33.21
CA GLN A 193 -1.87 -18.31 34.36
C GLN A 193 -2.59 -16.98 34.57
N VAL A 194 -3.91 -17.01 34.68
CA VAL A 194 -4.72 -15.80 34.92
C VAL A 194 -5.74 -16.05 36.01
N ASP A 195 -5.93 -15.03 36.84
CA ASP A 195 -7.04 -14.91 37.78
C ASP A 195 -7.74 -13.55 37.61
N ALA A 196 -8.71 -13.26 38.48
CA ALA A 196 -9.52 -12.04 38.38
C ALA A 196 -8.73 -10.72 38.57
N GLU A 197 -7.50 -10.78 39.11
CA GLU A 197 -6.66 -9.60 39.42
C GLU A 197 -5.24 -9.68 38.81
N SER A 198 -4.81 -10.79 38.20
CA SER A 198 -3.45 -10.96 37.70
C SER A 198 -3.31 -11.90 36.50
N ILE A 199 -2.26 -11.67 35.69
CA ILE A 199 -1.77 -12.59 34.65
C ILE A 199 -0.28 -12.85 34.91
N GLN A 200 0.14 -14.10 34.73
CA GLN A 200 1.54 -14.52 34.69
C GLN A 200 1.82 -15.32 33.41
N PHE A 201 2.80 -14.85 32.64
CA PHE A 201 3.39 -15.58 31.51
C PHE A 201 4.68 -16.25 31.98
N ARG A 202 4.90 -17.51 31.60
CA ARG A 202 6.11 -18.29 31.88
C ARG A 202 6.65 -18.88 30.58
N VAL A 203 7.87 -18.54 30.19
CA VAL A 203 8.48 -19.03 28.95
C VAL A 203 9.69 -19.90 29.27
N ASN A 204 9.75 -21.08 28.66
CA ASN A 204 10.77 -22.08 28.98
C ASN A 204 12.19 -21.59 28.69
N SER A 205 13.04 -21.64 29.71
CA SER A 205 14.42 -21.16 29.65
C SER A 205 15.32 -21.93 28.68
N SER A 206 15.10 -23.24 28.49
CA SER A 206 15.89 -24.04 27.55
C SER A 206 15.48 -23.79 26.10
N ALA A 207 14.20 -23.49 25.85
CA ALA A 207 13.70 -23.07 24.55
C ALA A 207 14.23 -21.68 24.18
N LEU A 208 14.12 -20.69 25.09
CA LEU A 208 14.70 -19.35 24.90
C LEU A 208 16.21 -19.37 24.63
N ALA A 209 16.95 -20.29 25.27
CA ALA A 209 18.40 -20.41 25.03
C ALA A 209 18.75 -21.00 23.64
N ALA A 210 17.82 -21.67 22.97
CA ALA A 210 17.99 -22.27 21.64
C ALA A 210 17.34 -21.46 20.50
N ALA A 211 16.44 -20.53 20.84
CA ALA A 211 15.66 -19.71 19.93
C ALA A 211 16.49 -18.71 19.11
N ALA A 212 16.03 -18.42 17.90
CA ALA A 212 16.50 -17.28 17.10
C ALA A 212 15.85 -15.97 17.58
N TYR A 213 16.63 -14.89 17.62
CA TYR A 213 16.18 -13.60 18.14
C TYR A 213 15.98 -12.56 17.02
N PRO A 214 14.96 -11.68 17.09
CA PRO A 214 14.07 -11.45 18.22
C PRO A 214 13.08 -12.59 18.50
N VAL A 215 12.73 -12.77 19.78
CA VAL A 215 11.67 -13.68 20.23
C VAL A 215 10.50 -12.80 20.68
N THR A 216 9.30 -13.06 20.16
CA THR A 216 8.09 -12.36 20.60
C THR A 216 7.27 -13.29 21.49
N ILE A 217 6.81 -12.74 22.62
CA ILE A 217 5.83 -13.35 23.52
C ILE A 217 4.52 -12.63 23.27
N ASP A 218 3.53 -13.36 22.79
CA ASP A 218 2.26 -12.84 22.34
C ASP A 218 1.12 -13.46 23.16
N PRO A 219 0.74 -12.83 24.29
CA PRO A 219 -0.53 -13.12 24.92
C PRO A 219 -1.67 -12.66 24.01
N GLU A 220 -2.49 -13.58 23.55
CA GLU A 220 -3.58 -13.34 22.60
C GLU A 220 -4.70 -12.46 23.25
N ILE A 221 -4.52 -11.14 23.24
CA ILE A 221 -5.45 -10.18 23.85
C ILE A 221 -6.52 -9.75 22.82
N GLY A 222 -7.49 -10.63 22.62
CA GLY A 222 -8.69 -10.38 21.83
C GLY A 222 -8.87 -11.43 20.73
N THR A 223 -9.74 -12.40 20.97
CA THR A 223 -10.05 -13.43 19.98
C THR A 223 -10.94 -12.86 18.87
N ASP A 224 -10.45 -12.85 17.64
CA ASP A 224 -11.20 -12.44 16.44
C ASP A 224 -12.26 -13.49 16.00
N ASP A 225 -12.22 -14.70 16.58
CA ASP A 225 -13.17 -15.79 16.33
C ASP A 225 -14.45 -15.67 17.17
N PHE A 226 -15.52 -15.15 16.57
CA PHE A 226 -16.82 -14.95 17.22
C PHE A 226 -17.74 -16.16 17.01
N ARG A 227 -17.92 -16.99 18.05
CA ARG A 227 -19.01 -17.99 18.12
C ARG A 227 -20.38 -17.30 17.94
N ILE A 228 -21.07 -17.61 16.84
CA ILE A 228 -22.40 -17.10 16.48
C ILE A 228 -23.51 -17.94 17.12
N SER A 229 -23.36 -19.26 17.13
CA SER A 229 -24.39 -20.19 17.60
C SER A 229 -24.24 -20.58 19.07
N TYR A 230 -25.32 -21.10 19.64
CA TYR A 230 -25.34 -21.67 20.98
C TYR A 230 -26.39 -22.79 20.97
N SER A 231 -25.96 -24.01 20.68
CA SER A 231 -26.82 -25.20 20.59
C SER A 231 -27.28 -25.70 21.97
N GLY A 232 -26.64 -25.28 23.05
CA GLY A 232 -26.93 -25.73 24.41
C GLY A 232 -25.72 -25.61 25.32
N ALA A 233 -25.71 -26.36 26.42
CA ALA A 233 -24.59 -26.38 27.35
C ALA A 233 -23.29 -26.81 26.65
N ASP A 234 -22.17 -26.17 26.99
CA ASP A 234 -20.89 -26.41 26.32
C ASP A 234 -20.27 -27.78 26.68
N THR A 235 -20.83 -28.50 27.65
CA THR A 235 -20.42 -29.84 28.09
C THR A 235 -21.25 -30.98 27.46
N ASP A 236 -22.08 -30.68 26.46
CA ASP A 236 -23.07 -31.61 25.91
C ASP A 236 -22.80 -31.85 24.42
N VAL A 237 -22.16 -32.98 24.09
CA VAL A 237 -21.78 -33.40 22.72
C VAL A 237 -22.96 -33.79 21.83
N GLU A 238 -24.16 -33.91 22.40
CA GLU A 238 -25.37 -34.29 21.64
C GLU A 238 -26.11 -33.06 21.08
N LEU A 239 -25.47 -31.89 21.06
CA LEU A 239 -26.06 -30.61 20.68
C LEU A 239 -25.06 -29.79 19.87
N ASP A 240 -25.24 -29.78 18.55
CA ASP A 240 -24.29 -29.18 17.61
C ASP A 240 -24.91 -28.12 16.70
N ALA A 241 -24.04 -27.43 15.94
CA ALA A 241 -24.39 -26.55 14.85
C ALA A 241 -23.47 -26.75 13.63
N PHE A 242 -24.08 -26.94 12.45
CA PHE A 242 -23.45 -27.39 11.21
C PHE A 242 -23.95 -26.60 9.99
N ASP A 243 -23.26 -26.79 8.85
CA ASP A 243 -23.67 -26.28 7.54
C ASP A 243 -24.02 -24.78 7.53
N PRO A 244 -23.08 -23.88 7.87
CA PRO A 244 -23.32 -22.45 7.76
C PRO A 244 -23.51 -22.04 6.30
N ALA A 245 -24.41 -21.09 6.06
CA ALA A 245 -24.51 -20.31 4.82
C ALA A 245 -24.74 -18.83 5.15
N VAL A 246 -24.28 -17.94 4.29
CA VAL A 246 -24.28 -16.49 4.54
C VAL A 246 -24.68 -15.70 3.29
N THR A 247 -25.43 -14.61 3.47
CA THR A 247 -25.72 -13.62 2.42
C THR A 247 -25.63 -12.21 2.99
N TYR A 248 -25.35 -11.23 2.12
CA TYR A 248 -25.35 -9.81 2.48
C TYR A 248 -26.68 -9.12 2.09
N ASN A 249 -27.14 -8.18 2.93
CA ASN A 249 -28.26 -7.29 2.68
C ASN A 249 -27.78 -5.83 2.61
N PRO A 250 -27.66 -5.22 1.41
CA PRO A 250 -27.23 -3.83 1.25
C PRO A 250 -28.25 -2.79 1.75
N GLY A 251 -29.50 -3.19 2.04
CA GLY A 251 -30.55 -2.30 2.52
C GLY A 251 -30.46 -1.99 4.02
N SER A 252 -29.92 -2.90 4.83
CA SER A 252 -29.65 -2.69 6.27
C SER A 252 -28.16 -2.68 6.63
N ASP A 253 -27.27 -2.95 5.67
CA ASP A 253 -25.83 -3.21 5.87
C ASP A 253 -25.57 -4.33 6.89
N GLU A 254 -26.30 -5.43 6.72
CA GLU A 254 -26.25 -6.62 7.57
C GLU A 254 -25.95 -7.87 6.75
N PHE A 255 -25.17 -8.78 7.31
CA PHE A 255 -25.12 -10.17 6.88
C PHE A 255 -26.23 -10.97 7.57
N LEU A 256 -26.81 -11.92 6.86
CA LEU A 256 -27.63 -12.98 7.45
C LEU A 256 -26.84 -14.29 7.39
N VAL A 257 -26.56 -14.87 8.55
CA VAL A 257 -25.98 -16.21 8.70
C VAL A 257 -27.10 -17.18 9.05
N VAL A 258 -27.16 -18.32 8.36
CA VAL A 258 -28.06 -19.43 8.66
C VAL A 258 -27.27 -20.72 8.85
N TRP A 259 -27.75 -21.64 9.69
CA TRP A 259 -27.09 -22.92 9.96
C TRP A 259 -28.12 -23.98 10.39
N ALA A 260 -27.76 -25.25 10.30
CA ALA A 260 -28.51 -26.35 10.90
C ALA A 260 -28.00 -26.61 12.34
N GLY A 261 -28.87 -26.98 13.28
CA GLY A 261 -28.43 -27.36 14.62
C GLY A 261 -29.53 -28.00 15.47
N ASP A 262 -29.16 -28.53 16.62
CA ASP A 262 -30.06 -29.30 17.48
C ASP A 262 -30.99 -28.45 18.35
N VAL A 263 -32.13 -29.03 18.71
CA VAL A 263 -33.15 -28.36 19.53
C VAL A 263 -32.89 -28.52 21.02
N PHE A 264 -32.54 -27.42 21.68
CA PHE A 264 -32.45 -27.33 23.13
C PHE A 264 -33.77 -26.86 23.81
N PRO A 265 -34.17 -27.45 24.96
CA PRO A 265 -33.57 -28.59 25.65
C PRO A 265 -33.91 -29.93 24.97
N ALA A 266 -32.93 -30.83 24.95
CA ALA A 266 -33.00 -32.11 24.25
C ALA A 266 -34.26 -32.94 24.63
N GLY A 267 -35.09 -33.20 23.62
CA GLY A 267 -36.01 -34.34 23.61
C GLY A 267 -35.28 -35.60 23.12
N ALA A 268 -35.88 -36.78 23.33
CA ALA A 268 -35.25 -38.06 22.97
C ALA A 268 -35.34 -38.42 21.46
N ASP A 269 -35.28 -37.42 20.58
CA ASP A 269 -35.30 -37.56 19.12
C ASP A 269 -34.28 -36.59 18.49
N ASP A 270 -33.43 -37.09 17.59
CA ASP A 270 -32.39 -36.36 16.85
C ASP A 270 -33.03 -35.28 15.95
N THR A 271 -33.23 -34.07 16.47
CA THR A 271 -34.07 -33.04 15.81
C THR A 271 -33.31 -31.80 15.38
N MET A 272 -32.84 -31.84 14.12
CA MET A 272 -32.15 -30.73 13.47
C MET A 272 -33.10 -29.65 12.94
N ARG A 273 -32.84 -28.39 13.28
CA ARG A 273 -33.56 -27.18 12.84
C ARG A 273 -32.65 -26.20 12.14
N ILE A 274 -33.23 -25.37 11.27
CA ILE A 274 -32.50 -24.23 10.70
C ILE A 274 -32.64 -23.03 11.64
N TYR A 275 -31.51 -22.41 11.95
CA TYR A 275 -31.39 -21.18 12.72
C TYR A 275 -30.87 -20.06 11.82
N ALA A 276 -31.16 -18.82 12.20
CA ALA A 276 -30.78 -17.62 11.47
C ALA A 276 -30.37 -16.51 12.44
N ARG A 277 -29.29 -15.78 12.14
CA ARG A 277 -28.83 -14.63 12.93
C ARG A 277 -28.29 -13.53 12.02
N ARG A 278 -28.65 -12.28 12.31
CA ARG A 278 -28.15 -11.11 11.58
C ARG A 278 -26.91 -10.53 12.26
N ILE A 279 -25.96 -10.06 11.45
CA ILE A 279 -24.67 -9.52 11.88
C ILE A 279 -24.46 -8.18 11.14
N GLN A 280 -24.15 -7.12 11.86
CA GLN A 280 -23.82 -5.80 11.29
C GLN A 280 -22.54 -5.87 10.46
N ALA A 281 -22.58 -5.44 9.21
CA ALA A 281 -21.41 -5.47 8.34
C ALA A 281 -20.38 -4.38 8.64
N ALA A 282 -20.72 -3.38 9.45
CA ALA A 282 -19.74 -2.40 9.92
C ALA A 282 -18.79 -2.98 10.99
N ASP A 283 -19.33 -3.66 12.02
CA ASP A 283 -18.64 -3.96 13.28
C ASP A 283 -18.74 -5.41 13.78
N GLY A 284 -19.27 -6.33 12.97
CA GLY A 284 -19.38 -7.76 13.30
C GLY A 284 -20.41 -8.07 14.39
N SER A 285 -21.18 -7.08 14.84
CA SER A 285 -22.06 -7.24 16.00
C SER A 285 -23.42 -7.84 15.67
N PHE A 286 -24.02 -8.57 16.61
CA PHE A 286 -25.33 -9.17 16.40
C PHE A 286 -26.44 -8.12 16.26
N ALA A 287 -27.17 -8.19 15.16
CA ALA A 287 -28.31 -7.34 14.83
C ALA A 287 -29.63 -7.98 15.29
N GLY A 288 -29.74 -8.21 16.61
CA GLY A 288 -30.89 -8.86 17.24
C GLY A 288 -30.65 -10.34 17.60
N ASP A 289 -31.73 -11.01 17.99
CA ASP A 289 -31.70 -12.38 18.52
C ASP A 289 -31.60 -13.44 17.42
N THR A 290 -31.13 -14.63 17.79
CA THR A 290 -31.17 -15.82 16.93
C THR A 290 -32.62 -16.28 16.72
N VAL A 291 -33.00 -16.52 15.46
CA VAL A 291 -34.33 -16.96 15.05
C VAL A 291 -34.27 -18.43 14.65
N MET A 292 -35.10 -19.28 15.26
CA MET A 292 -35.32 -20.66 14.81
C MET A 292 -36.43 -20.68 13.75
N LEU A 293 -36.18 -21.30 12.60
CA LEU A 293 -37.15 -21.37 11.50
C LEU A 293 -38.19 -22.49 11.73
N PRO A 294 -39.47 -22.27 11.34
CA PRO A 294 -40.45 -23.34 11.32
C PRO A 294 -40.11 -24.37 10.23
N GLY A 295 -40.54 -25.63 10.41
CA GLY A 295 -40.21 -26.70 9.46
C GLY A 295 -40.47 -28.10 9.99
N ALA A 296 -39.95 -29.10 9.27
CA ALA A 296 -39.92 -30.49 9.70
C ALA A 296 -39.04 -30.67 10.95
N THR A 297 -39.04 -31.86 11.55
CA THR A 297 -38.20 -32.17 12.73
C THR A 297 -36.73 -32.39 12.39
N PHE A 298 -36.38 -32.56 11.12
CA PHE A 298 -35.00 -32.76 10.66
C PHE A 298 -34.78 -31.92 9.40
N ASN A 299 -33.82 -30.98 9.46
CA ASN A 299 -33.51 -30.03 8.40
C ASN A 299 -32.00 -29.75 8.38
N THR A 300 -31.34 -29.83 7.22
CA THR A 300 -29.87 -29.74 7.07
C THR A 300 -29.48 -29.00 5.79
N THR A 301 -28.18 -28.71 5.62
CA THR A 301 -27.61 -28.07 4.41
C THR A 301 -28.41 -26.84 3.93
N PRO A 302 -28.58 -25.78 4.74
CA PRO A 302 -29.25 -24.58 4.28
C PRO A 302 -28.40 -23.83 3.24
N ALA A 303 -29.07 -23.17 2.31
CA ALA A 303 -28.52 -22.15 1.43
C ALA A 303 -29.43 -20.92 1.43
N VAL A 304 -28.88 -19.72 1.27
CA VAL A 304 -29.63 -18.47 1.44
C VAL A 304 -29.22 -17.43 0.40
N ALA A 305 -30.21 -16.70 -0.11
CA ALA A 305 -30.01 -15.52 -0.95
C ALA A 305 -30.97 -14.39 -0.56
N PHE A 306 -30.58 -13.15 -0.86
CA PHE A 306 -31.38 -11.95 -0.58
C PHE A 306 -31.91 -11.30 -1.86
N SER A 307 -33.22 -11.05 -1.94
CA SER A 307 -33.81 -10.21 -2.98
C SER A 307 -33.65 -8.74 -2.62
N GLN A 308 -32.81 -8.04 -3.38
CA GLN A 308 -32.60 -6.60 -3.26
C GLN A 308 -33.81 -5.78 -3.73
N THR A 309 -34.70 -6.32 -4.57
CA THR A 309 -35.90 -5.58 -5.03
C THR A 309 -37.04 -5.64 -4.03
N ASP A 310 -37.19 -6.76 -3.33
CA ASP A 310 -38.34 -7.04 -2.47
C ASP A 310 -38.02 -6.95 -0.98
N GLY A 311 -36.74 -6.92 -0.61
CA GLY A 311 -36.29 -6.82 0.79
C GLY A 311 -36.56 -8.08 1.60
N VAL A 312 -36.43 -9.26 0.98
CA VAL A 312 -36.69 -10.57 1.59
C VAL A 312 -35.51 -11.52 1.39
N TYR A 313 -35.27 -12.38 2.38
CA TYR A 313 -34.39 -13.52 2.21
C TYR A 313 -35.20 -14.76 1.83
N LEU A 314 -34.59 -15.65 1.07
CA LEU A 314 -35.08 -16.99 0.82
C LEU A 314 -34.05 -17.98 1.32
N VAL A 315 -34.42 -18.78 2.32
CA VAL A 315 -33.62 -19.88 2.85
C VAL A 315 -34.20 -21.18 2.30
N VAL A 316 -33.37 -21.99 1.64
CA VAL A 316 -33.74 -23.35 1.18
C VAL A 316 -32.88 -24.37 1.91
N PHE A 317 -33.44 -25.54 2.23
CA PHE A 317 -32.76 -26.55 3.06
C PHE A 317 -33.32 -27.95 2.78
N THR A 318 -32.46 -28.96 2.95
CA THR A 318 -32.88 -30.36 2.92
C THR A 318 -33.81 -30.62 4.10
N CYS A 319 -34.96 -31.25 3.89
CA CYS A 319 -35.98 -31.52 4.90
C CYS A 319 -36.52 -32.96 4.80
N GLY A 320 -36.89 -33.53 5.94
CA GLY A 320 -37.17 -34.97 6.07
C GLY A 320 -35.94 -35.72 6.61
N ASN A 321 -35.95 -37.04 6.60
CA ASN A 321 -34.81 -37.81 7.14
C ASN A 321 -33.65 -37.82 6.13
N ALA A 322 -32.63 -36.98 6.30
CA ALA A 322 -31.50 -36.94 5.39
C ALA A 322 -30.59 -38.19 5.45
N TYR A 323 -30.64 -38.96 6.55
CA TYR A 323 -29.94 -40.24 6.65
C TYR A 323 -30.61 -41.33 5.80
N ASP A 324 -31.93 -41.25 5.59
CA ASP A 324 -32.62 -42.06 4.58
C ASP A 324 -32.81 -41.24 3.29
N ARG A 325 -31.80 -41.33 2.41
CA ARG A 325 -31.78 -40.68 1.09
C ARG A 325 -33.05 -40.88 0.28
N ASN A 326 -33.83 -41.95 0.53
CA ASN A 326 -35.12 -42.25 -0.12
C ASN A 326 -36.29 -41.35 0.32
N THR A 327 -36.07 -40.47 1.31
CA THR A 327 -37.10 -39.60 1.91
C THR A 327 -36.72 -38.13 1.99
N ALA A 328 -35.51 -37.76 1.58
CA ALA A 328 -35.01 -36.39 1.58
C ALA A 328 -35.77 -35.53 0.55
N ASN A 329 -36.26 -34.36 0.99
CA ASN A 329 -36.91 -33.37 0.15
C ASN A 329 -36.20 -32.01 0.30
N LEU A 330 -36.55 -31.06 -0.56
CA LEU A 330 -36.07 -29.69 -0.50
C LEU A 330 -37.20 -28.77 -0.07
N CYS A 331 -37.01 -28.08 1.05
CA CYS A 331 -37.95 -27.11 1.59
C CYS A 331 -37.41 -25.68 1.45
N GLY A 332 -38.30 -24.71 1.46
CA GLY A 332 -38.01 -23.28 1.47
C GLY A 332 -38.77 -22.55 2.57
N GLN A 333 -38.13 -21.53 3.13
CA GLN A 333 -38.72 -20.55 4.05
C GLN A 333 -38.31 -19.15 3.60
N ARG A 334 -39.31 -18.27 3.41
CA ARG A 334 -39.08 -16.84 3.17
C ARG A 334 -38.92 -16.12 4.50
N LEU A 335 -37.96 -15.20 4.61
CA LEU A 335 -37.80 -14.30 5.75
C LEU A 335 -37.93 -12.84 5.29
N ASP A 336 -38.42 -11.95 6.14
CA ASP A 336 -38.33 -10.51 5.91
C ASP A 336 -36.92 -9.95 6.15
N ALA A 337 -36.69 -8.67 5.86
CA ALA A 337 -35.40 -8.01 6.09
C ALA A 337 -34.87 -8.09 7.54
N ALA A 338 -35.75 -8.30 8.53
CA ALA A 338 -35.40 -8.50 9.94
C ALA A 338 -35.12 -9.97 10.30
N ALA A 339 -35.10 -10.86 9.31
CA ALA A 339 -34.98 -12.32 9.41
C ALA A 339 -36.17 -13.03 10.07
N ALA A 340 -37.35 -12.40 10.15
CA ALA A 340 -38.55 -13.03 10.69
C ALA A 340 -39.25 -13.93 9.64
N PRO A 341 -39.72 -15.14 9.99
CA PRO A 341 -40.43 -16.03 9.06
C PRO A 341 -41.69 -15.40 8.47
N ALA A 342 -41.74 -15.32 7.14
CA ALA A 342 -42.78 -14.65 6.37
C ALA A 342 -43.66 -15.66 5.62
N GLY A 343 -44.54 -16.36 6.35
CA GLY A 343 -45.40 -17.44 5.83
C GLY A 343 -44.90 -18.82 6.25
N ASP A 344 -45.69 -19.86 5.94
CA ASP A 344 -45.36 -21.25 6.26
C ASP A 344 -44.24 -21.81 5.35
N PRO A 345 -43.45 -22.80 5.83
CA PRO A 345 -42.51 -23.54 4.99
C PRO A 345 -43.21 -24.25 3.83
N PHE A 346 -42.55 -24.29 2.68
CA PHE A 346 -43.08 -24.92 1.46
C PHE A 346 -42.07 -25.88 0.84
N GLN A 347 -42.55 -26.85 0.06
CA GLN A 347 -41.71 -27.81 -0.64
C GLN A 347 -41.35 -27.29 -2.05
N VAL A 348 -40.08 -27.41 -2.44
CA VAL A 348 -39.51 -26.91 -3.71
C VAL A 348 -39.44 -28.00 -4.77
N ASN A 349 -39.06 -29.22 -4.35
CA ASN A 349 -38.95 -30.39 -5.22
C ASN A 349 -40.30 -31.12 -5.36
N THR A 350 -40.54 -31.73 -6.52
CA THR A 350 -41.68 -32.64 -6.77
C THR A 350 -41.27 -34.11 -6.83
N LEU A 351 -39.97 -34.38 -6.98
CA LEU A 351 -39.35 -35.70 -6.98
C LEU A 351 -38.53 -35.86 -5.69
N ALA A 352 -38.65 -37.01 -5.02
CA ALA A 352 -37.90 -37.29 -3.79
C ALA A 352 -36.38 -37.36 -4.03
N ASN A 353 -35.61 -37.40 -2.95
CA ASN A 353 -34.17 -37.63 -2.93
C ASN A 353 -33.37 -36.41 -3.41
N ALA A 354 -33.75 -35.21 -2.93
CA ALA A 354 -33.09 -33.94 -3.21
C ALA A 354 -32.08 -33.58 -2.12
N LEU A 355 -30.84 -33.25 -2.49
CA LEU A 355 -29.71 -32.94 -1.60
C LEU A 355 -28.86 -31.78 -2.17
N HIS A 356 -28.05 -31.16 -1.30
CA HIS A 356 -27.07 -30.12 -1.64
C HIS A 356 -27.67 -28.96 -2.46
N PRO A 357 -28.62 -28.20 -1.89
CA PRO A 357 -29.19 -27.06 -2.58
C PRO A 357 -28.21 -25.89 -2.69
N ALA A 358 -28.23 -25.21 -3.83
CA ALA A 358 -27.64 -23.89 -4.02
C ALA A 358 -28.67 -22.93 -4.62
N ILE A 359 -28.47 -21.62 -4.42
CA ILE A 359 -29.46 -20.60 -4.77
C ILE A 359 -28.78 -19.33 -5.30
N ALA A 360 -29.28 -18.82 -6.43
CA ALA A 360 -28.91 -17.53 -6.97
C ALA A 360 -30.14 -16.63 -7.12
N TYR A 361 -29.98 -15.34 -6.82
CA TYR A 361 -31.00 -14.32 -7.05
C TYR A 361 -30.71 -13.56 -8.35
N ASN A 362 -31.74 -13.31 -9.16
CA ASN A 362 -31.67 -12.56 -10.40
C ASN A 362 -32.37 -11.20 -10.24
N PRO A 363 -31.60 -10.09 -10.13
CA PRO A 363 -32.16 -8.74 -9.94
C PRO A 363 -32.90 -8.18 -11.16
N ILE A 364 -32.78 -8.81 -12.33
CA ILE A 364 -33.41 -8.36 -13.58
C ILE A 364 -34.84 -8.87 -13.69
N SER A 365 -35.09 -10.12 -13.28
CA SER A 365 -36.43 -10.72 -13.24
C SER A 365 -37.14 -10.58 -11.88
N GLY A 366 -36.39 -10.38 -10.79
CA GLY A 366 -36.94 -10.44 -9.42
C GLY A 366 -37.24 -11.88 -8.96
N GLU A 367 -36.48 -12.84 -9.49
CA GLU A 367 -36.69 -14.27 -9.28
C GLU A 367 -35.44 -14.94 -8.68
N PHE A 368 -35.64 -16.04 -7.97
CA PHE A 368 -34.59 -16.93 -7.52
C PHE A 368 -34.52 -18.18 -8.41
N LEU A 369 -33.32 -18.65 -8.70
CA LEU A 369 -33.06 -19.99 -9.22
C LEU A 369 -32.49 -20.83 -8.08
N VAL A 370 -33.18 -21.93 -7.76
CA VAL A 370 -32.69 -22.96 -6.82
C VAL A 370 -32.28 -24.17 -7.62
N VAL A 371 -31.08 -24.69 -7.36
CA VAL A 371 -30.56 -25.93 -7.95
C VAL A 371 -30.21 -26.93 -6.87
N TRP A 372 -30.28 -28.23 -7.16
CA TRP A 372 -29.95 -29.31 -6.22
C TRP A 372 -29.54 -30.57 -6.99
N ALA A 373 -28.81 -31.48 -6.32
CA ALA A 373 -28.56 -32.82 -6.82
C ALA A 373 -29.72 -33.73 -6.39
N GLY A 374 -30.28 -34.54 -7.30
CA GLY A 374 -31.33 -35.50 -6.94
C GLY A 374 -31.56 -36.59 -7.98
N ASN A 375 -32.46 -37.54 -7.69
CA ASN A 375 -32.77 -38.64 -8.60
C ASN A 375 -34.24 -38.65 -9.05
N ARG A 376 -34.54 -39.45 -10.09
CA ARG A 376 -35.86 -39.49 -10.76
C ARG A 376 -36.80 -40.61 -10.27
N ASN A 377 -36.43 -41.35 -9.22
CA ASN A 377 -36.88 -42.74 -9.06
C ASN A 377 -38.38 -42.93 -8.84
N THR A 378 -39.09 -43.36 -9.89
CA THR A 378 -40.47 -43.89 -9.84
C THR A 378 -40.53 -45.42 -10.04
N GLY A 379 -39.40 -46.13 -9.90
CA GLY A 379 -39.30 -47.54 -10.29
C GLY A 379 -38.33 -48.45 -9.54
N GLY A 380 -37.37 -47.92 -8.77
CA GLY A 380 -36.56 -48.72 -7.84
C GLY A 380 -35.44 -49.55 -8.50
N THR A 381 -34.48 -48.89 -9.14
CA THR A 381 -33.05 -49.29 -9.21
C THR A 381 -32.22 -48.09 -9.71
N ALA A 382 -30.95 -48.02 -9.26
CA ALA A 382 -29.93 -46.99 -9.55
C ALA A 382 -30.03 -45.64 -8.80
N ASP A 383 -28.92 -45.28 -8.13
CA ASP A 383 -28.64 -43.99 -7.49
C ASP A 383 -27.97 -42.99 -8.47
N GLU A 384 -28.51 -42.89 -9.69
CA GLU A 384 -28.16 -41.82 -10.66
C GLU A 384 -28.61 -40.48 -10.07
N PHE A 385 -27.64 -39.64 -9.68
CA PHE A 385 -27.91 -38.27 -9.23
C PHE A 385 -27.64 -37.32 -10.38
N GLU A 386 -28.53 -36.35 -10.56
CA GLU A 386 -28.47 -35.34 -11.61
C GLU A 386 -28.82 -33.98 -11.02
N ILE A 387 -28.34 -32.90 -11.63
CA ILE A 387 -28.65 -31.55 -11.20
C ILE A 387 -30.03 -31.16 -11.74
N PHE A 388 -30.89 -30.69 -10.85
CA PHE A 388 -32.21 -30.16 -11.16
C PHE A 388 -32.33 -28.70 -10.74
N GLY A 389 -33.25 -27.98 -11.38
CA GLY A 389 -33.55 -26.57 -11.09
C GLY A 389 -35.04 -26.30 -10.87
N GLN A 390 -35.33 -25.25 -10.11
CA GLN A 390 -36.64 -24.65 -9.92
C GLN A 390 -36.52 -23.13 -9.82
N ARG A 391 -37.30 -22.40 -10.63
CA ARG A 391 -37.44 -20.94 -10.51
C ARG A 391 -38.51 -20.59 -9.49
N MET A 392 -38.30 -19.55 -8.69
CA MET A 392 -39.25 -19.11 -7.67
C MET A 392 -39.34 -17.57 -7.64
N ALA A 393 -40.54 -17.04 -7.47
CA ALA A 393 -40.72 -15.61 -7.25
C ALA A 393 -40.32 -15.21 -5.82
N ALA A 394 -40.09 -13.91 -5.59
CA ALA A 394 -39.77 -13.40 -4.25
C ALA A 394 -40.86 -13.65 -3.19
N ASP A 395 -42.12 -13.92 -3.60
CA ASP A 395 -43.18 -14.34 -2.69
C ASP A 395 -43.14 -15.85 -2.32
N GLY A 396 -42.17 -16.61 -2.82
CA GLY A 396 -42.03 -18.05 -2.60
C GLY A 396 -42.91 -18.92 -3.51
N SER A 397 -43.64 -18.34 -4.47
CA SER A 397 -44.39 -19.14 -5.45
C SER A 397 -43.46 -19.81 -6.46
N LEU A 398 -43.73 -21.09 -6.76
CA LEU A 398 -42.98 -21.88 -7.73
C LEU A 398 -43.34 -21.45 -9.16
N LEU A 399 -42.34 -21.09 -9.96
CA LEU A 399 -42.49 -20.66 -11.35
C LEU A 399 -42.16 -21.82 -12.29
N GLY A 400 -43.20 -22.41 -12.89
CA GLY A 400 -43.05 -23.59 -13.75
C GLY A 400 -42.87 -24.89 -12.96
N SER A 401 -42.41 -25.94 -13.63
CA SER A 401 -42.08 -27.24 -13.04
C SER A 401 -40.57 -27.39 -12.82
N ASN A 402 -40.15 -28.32 -11.96
CA ASN A 402 -38.74 -28.69 -11.86
C ASN A 402 -38.20 -29.17 -13.23
N PHE A 403 -36.95 -28.88 -13.54
CA PHE A 403 -36.27 -29.26 -14.79
C PHE A 403 -34.89 -29.85 -14.51
N ARG A 404 -34.41 -30.78 -15.37
CA ARG A 404 -33.04 -31.34 -15.31
C ARG A 404 -32.08 -30.37 -16.02
N ILE A 405 -30.87 -30.23 -15.48
CA ILE A 405 -29.82 -29.31 -15.95
C ILE A 405 -28.66 -30.10 -16.55
N SER A 406 -28.07 -31.04 -15.81
CA SER A 406 -26.95 -31.88 -16.26
C SER A 406 -27.40 -33.06 -17.14
N GLN A 407 -26.47 -33.61 -17.92
CA GLN A 407 -26.66 -34.83 -18.72
C GLN A 407 -25.40 -35.71 -18.66
N MET A 408 -25.05 -36.22 -17.48
CA MET A 408 -23.79 -36.98 -17.31
C MET A 408 -23.75 -38.28 -18.11
N GLY A 409 -24.90 -38.91 -18.42
CA GLY A 409 -24.89 -40.04 -19.34
C GLY A 409 -26.23 -40.73 -19.53
N THR A 410 -26.20 -42.07 -19.51
CA THR A 410 -27.38 -42.89 -19.85
C THR A 410 -28.36 -42.93 -18.68
N GLU A 411 -29.57 -42.40 -18.87
CA GLU A 411 -30.63 -42.40 -17.85
C GLU A 411 -30.91 -43.81 -17.31
N GLY A 412 -30.81 -43.96 -15.99
CA GLY A 412 -30.94 -45.19 -15.22
C GLY A 412 -29.63 -45.90 -14.86
N ASP A 413 -28.47 -45.37 -15.26
CA ASP A 413 -27.15 -45.95 -14.96
C ASP A 413 -26.46 -45.19 -13.81
N PRO A 414 -26.19 -45.83 -12.64
CA PRO A 414 -25.66 -45.17 -11.46
C PRO A 414 -24.16 -44.88 -11.53
N ASN A 415 -23.46 -45.21 -12.63
CA ASN A 415 -22.08 -44.78 -12.80
C ASN A 415 -22.02 -43.28 -13.14
N TYR A 416 -22.96 -42.81 -13.96
CA TYR A 416 -23.08 -41.40 -14.32
C TYR A 416 -23.77 -40.63 -13.20
N ARG A 417 -23.05 -39.67 -12.57
CA ARG A 417 -23.56 -38.96 -11.38
C ARG A 417 -23.07 -37.52 -11.32
N ALA A 418 -23.98 -36.58 -11.10
CA ALA A 418 -23.71 -35.18 -10.79
C ALA A 418 -24.08 -34.84 -9.34
N GLU A 419 -23.15 -34.24 -8.60
CA GLU A 419 -23.29 -33.90 -7.18
C GLU A 419 -22.75 -32.49 -6.86
N HIS A 420 -23.19 -31.93 -5.73
CA HIS A 420 -22.71 -30.65 -5.17
C HIS A 420 -22.75 -29.46 -6.15
N PRO A 421 -23.95 -29.05 -6.62
CA PRO A 421 -24.06 -27.93 -7.54
C PRO A 421 -23.79 -26.58 -6.86
N ALA A 422 -23.21 -25.64 -7.62
CA ALA A 422 -23.16 -24.21 -7.32
C ALA A 422 -23.73 -23.42 -8.50
N VAL A 423 -24.18 -22.17 -8.26
CA VAL A 423 -24.85 -21.35 -9.28
C VAL A 423 -24.56 -19.86 -9.13
N ALA A 424 -24.17 -19.21 -10.23
CA ALA A 424 -23.99 -17.76 -10.32
C ALA A 424 -24.92 -17.15 -11.37
N HIS A 425 -25.49 -15.98 -11.08
CA HIS A 425 -26.21 -15.15 -12.05
C HIS A 425 -25.26 -14.17 -12.73
N ASN A 426 -25.36 -14.06 -14.05
CA ASN A 426 -24.68 -13.07 -14.88
C ASN A 426 -25.69 -11.96 -15.25
N ALA A 427 -25.39 -10.75 -14.78
CA ALA A 427 -26.26 -9.58 -14.97
C ALA A 427 -26.17 -8.96 -16.38
N ASP A 428 -25.08 -9.18 -17.12
CA ASP A 428 -24.87 -8.57 -18.44
C ASP A 428 -25.61 -9.32 -19.55
N THR A 429 -25.62 -10.64 -19.48
CA THR A 429 -26.36 -11.50 -20.43
C THR A 429 -27.73 -11.94 -19.92
N ASN A 430 -28.01 -11.74 -18.63
CA ASN A 430 -29.16 -12.28 -17.91
C ASN A 430 -29.27 -13.82 -18.04
N GLN A 431 -28.16 -14.48 -17.71
CA GLN A 431 -28.01 -15.94 -17.75
C GLN A 431 -27.52 -16.46 -16.39
N TYR A 432 -27.55 -17.77 -16.20
CA TYR A 432 -26.92 -18.43 -15.06
C TYR A 432 -25.85 -19.39 -15.56
N LEU A 433 -24.75 -19.51 -14.82
CA LEU A 433 -23.86 -20.66 -14.91
C LEU A 433 -24.12 -21.55 -13.70
N VAL A 434 -24.44 -22.82 -13.95
CA VAL A 434 -24.56 -23.86 -12.93
C VAL A 434 -23.37 -24.80 -13.11
N VAL A 435 -22.62 -25.09 -12.04
CA VAL A 435 -21.48 -26.01 -12.04
C VAL A 435 -21.68 -27.13 -11.03
N TRP A 436 -21.06 -28.29 -11.23
CA TRP A 436 -21.16 -29.46 -10.34
C TRP A 436 -19.95 -30.40 -10.49
N SER A 437 -19.77 -31.33 -9.54
CA SER A 437 -18.86 -32.47 -9.71
C SER A 437 -19.58 -33.60 -10.43
N GLY A 438 -19.05 -34.03 -11.57
CA GLY A 438 -19.63 -35.05 -12.45
C GLY A 438 -18.71 -36.26 -12.62
N ASP A 439 -19.31 -37.45 -12.66
CA ASP A 439 -18.71 -38.71 -13.12
C ASP A 439 -19.36 -38.99 -14.49
N ASP A 440 -18.60 -38.83 -15.58
CA ASP A 440 -19.06 -39.04 -16.97
C ASP A 440 -18.15 -40.06 -17.67
N ASP A 441 -18.58 -41.33 -17.74
CA ASP A 441 -17.85 -42.43 -18.40
C ASP A 441 -17.76 -42.29 -19.95
N ALA A 442 -18.08 -41.14 -20.54
CA ALA A 442 -17.94 -40.91 -21.97
C ALA A 442 -16.46 -40.79 -22.38
N ALA A 443 -15.99 -41.79 -23.14
CA ALA A 443 -14.62 -41.83 -23.66
C ALA A 443 -14.20 -40.47 -24.29
N PRO A 444 -13.09 -39.88 -23.81
CA PRO A 444 -11.93 -40.56 -23.23
C PRO A 444 -11.98 -40.85 -21.71
N LEU A 445 -12.94 -40.28 -20.98
CA LEU A 445 -13.10 -40.46 -19.52
C LEU A 445 -13.53 -41.90 -19.14
N VAL A 446 -13.32 -42.28 -17.88
CA VAL A 446 -13.69 -43.59 -17.31
C VAL A 446 -14.35 -43.50 -15.93
N GLN A 447 -15.11 -44.54 -15.56
CA GLN A 447 -15.80 -44.62 -14.27
C GLN A 447 -14.92 -44.27 -13.05
N GLY A 448 -15.34 -43.27 -12.29
CA GLY A 448 -14.68 -42.77 -11.09
C GLY A 448 -13.72 -41.60 -11.33
N GLU A 449 -13.58 -41.16 -12.59
CA GLU A 449 -12.83 -39.98 -12.99
C GLU A 449 -13.71 -38.73 -12.85
N LYS A 450 -13.83 -38.24 -11.61
CA LYS A 450 -14.69 -37.10 -11.30
C LYS A 450 -14.07 -35.78 -11.75
N GLU A 451 -14.82 -34.99 -12.50
CA GLU A 451 -14.41 -33.67 -12.97
C GLU A 451 -15.47 -32.61 -12.69
N ILE A 452 -15.12 -31.32 -12.81
CA ILE A 452 -16.07 -30.22 -12.72
C ILE A 452 -16.69 -29.98 -14.09
N PHE A 453 -18.02 -29.94 -14.13
CA PHE A 453 -18.80 -29.63 -15.33
C PHE A 453 -19.65 -28.38 -15.11
N GLY A 454 -20.03 -27.73 -16.20
CA GLY A 454 -20.93 -26.57 -16.20
C GLY A 454 -22.00 -26.62 -17.29
N GLN A 455 -23.12 -25.94 -17.04
CA GLN A 455 -24.17 -25.68 -18.01
C GLN A 455 -24.67 -24.24 -17.86
N LEU A 456 -24.67 -23.50 -18.97
CA LEU A 456 -25.32 -22.20 -19.05
C LEU A 456 -26.84 -22.34 -19.19
N LEU A 457 -27.59 -21.50 -18.47
CA LEU A 457 -29.04 -21.39 -18.55
C LEU A 457 -29.45 -19.96 -18.92
N ASP A 458 -30.53 -19.79 -19.68
CA ASP A 458 -31.17 -18.49 -19.83
C ASP A 458 -31.96 -18.09 -18.56
N ALA A 459 -32.40 -16.83 -18.49
CA ALA A 459 -33.27 -16.34 -17.41
C ALA A 459 -34.58 -17.16 -17.22
N GLY A 460 -34.98 -17.94 -18.22
CA GLY A 460 -36.13 -18.83 -18.19
C GLY A 460 -35.86 -20.19 -17.52
N GLY A 461 -34.59 -20.56 -17.31
CA GLY A 461 -34.16 -21.88 -16.87
C GLY A 461 -33.96 -22.88 -18.02
N VAL A 462 -33.83 -22.41 -19.27
CA VAL A 462 -33.60 -23.26 -20.44
C VAL A 462 -32.10 -23.36 -20.72
N THR A 463 -31.60 -24.55 -21.05
CA THR A 463 -30.18 -24.77 -21.35
C THR A 463 -29.73 -24.01 -22.61
N VAL A 464 -28.54 -23.41 -22.52
CA VAL A 464 -27.89 -22.68 -23.60
C VAL A 464 -26.65 -23.47 -24.00
N GLY A 465 -26.78 -24.24 -25.08
CA GLY A 465 -25.80 -25.27 -25.44
C GLY A 465 -26.06 -26.60 -24.73
N GLY A 466 -25.04 -27.45 -24.69
CA GLY A 466 -24.98 -28.59 -23.76
C GLY A 466 -24.12 -28.24 -22.54
N ASP A 467 -23.88 -29.22 -21.70
CA ASP A 467 -22.89 -29.17 -20.63
C ASP A 467 -21.46 -29.35 -21.18
N PHE A 468 -20.49 -28.92 -20.39
CA PHE A 468 -19.07 -28.92 -20.74
C PHE A 468 -18.19 -29.17 -19.50
N ARG A 469 -17.12 -29.94 -19.68
CA ARG A 469 -16.05 -30.14 -18.69
C ARG A 469 -15.28 -28.81 -18.53
N ILE A 470 -14.95 -28.47 -17.28
CA ILE A 470 -14.24 -27.23 -16.88
C ILE A 470 -12.84 -27.55 -16.37
N SER A 471 -12.68 -28.65 -15.62
CA SER A 471 -11.40 -29.11 -15.09
C SER A 471 -10.87 -30.33 -15.83
N ASP A 472 -9.55 -30.42 -15.90
CA ASP A 472 -8.74 -31.50 -16.49
C ASP A 472 -7.56 -31.74 -15.55
N MET A 473 -7.81 -32.50 -14.48
CA MET A 473 -6.85 -32.60 -13.38
C MET A 473 -5.68 -33.53 -13.69
N GLY A 474 -5.79 -34.37 -14.72
CA GLY A 474 -4.76 -35.30 -15.14
C GLY A 474 -5.06 -35.93 -16.50
N PRO A 475 -4.26 -36.91 -16.96
CA PRO A 475 -4.47 -37.54 -18.26
C PRO A 475 -5.79 -38.35 -18.31
N ASP A 476 -6.64 -38.11 -19.32
CA ASP A 476 -7.90 -38.84 -19.50
C ASP A 476 -7.76 -40.37 -19.27
N GLY A 477 -8.69 -40.92 -18.48
CA GLY A 477 -8.71 -42.31 -18.04
C GLY A 477 -8.01 -42.56 -16.69
N ALA A 478 -7.69 -41.52 -15.92
CA ALA A 478 -6.89 -41.62 -14.69
C ALA A 478 -7.69 -41.23 -13.43
N THR A 479 -8.40 -42.21 -12.86
CA THR A 479 -9.32 -42.08 -11.71
C THR A 479 -8.69 -41.63 -10.37
N LEU A 480 -7.41 -41.26 -10.33
CA LEU A 480 -6.77 -40.65 -9.16
C LEU A 480 -6.92 -39.12 -9.16
N TYR A 481 -6.96 -38.51 -10.35
CA TYR A 481 -7.01 -37.06 -10.55
C TYR A 481 -8.45 -36.54 -10.46
N GLY A 482 -9.03 -36.55 -9.27
CA GLY A 482 -10.45 -36.21 -9.07
C GLY A 482 -10.71 -34.78 -8.60
N ALA A 483 -11.67 -34.09 -9.22
CA ALA A 483 -12.13 -32.75 -8.85
C ALA A 483 -13.51 -32.75 -8.15
N TYR A 484 -13.64 -31.95 -7.09
CA TYR A 484 -14.76 -32.00 -6.15
C TYR A 484 -15.20 -30.63 -5.62
N LEU A 485 -16.48 -30.54 -5.21
CA LEU A 485 -17.07 -29.44 -4.43
C LEU A 485 -16.86 -28.04 -5.02
N PRO A 486 -17.30 -27.78 -6.26
CA PRO A 486 -17.07 -26.51 -6.91
C PRO A 486 -17.86 -25.37 -6.25
N ASP A 487 -17.39 -24.15 -6.47
CA ASP A 487 -18.11 -22.90 -6.23
C ASP A 487 -17.86 -21.93 -7.41
N VAL A 488 -18.77 -20.97 -7.62
CA VAL A 488 -18.73 -20.08 -8.79
C VAL A 488 -19.25 -18.68 -8.48
N VAL A 489 -18.56 -17.66 -8.98
CA VAL A 489 -19.04 -16.27 -8.97
C VAL A 489 -18.93 -15.64 -10.36
N TYR A 490 -19.77 -14.64 -10.62
CA TYR A 490 -19.66 -13.77 -11.79
C TYR A 490 -18.95 -12.46 -11.46
N ASN A 491 -17.99 -12.07 -12.28
CA ASN A 491 -17.30 -10.79 -12.27
C ASN A 491 -17.86 -9.91 -13.41
N PRO A 492 -18.66 -8.87 -13.10
CA PRO A 492 -19.22 -7.96 -14.11
C PRO A 492 -18.21 -6.98 -14.71
N ASP A 493 -17.04 -6.77 -14.08
CA ASP A 493 -16.03 -5.83 -14.57
C ASP A 493 -15.21 -6.43 -15.73
N LEU A 494 -15.00 -7.76 -15.71
CA LEU A 494 -14.42 -8.53 -16.84
C LEU A 494 -15.45 -9.20 -17.76
N ALA A 495 -16.71 -9.30 -17.34
CA ALA A 495 -17.73 -10.15 -17.94
C ALA A 495 -17.33 -11.65 -18.00
N GLU A 496 -16.80 -12.14 -16.88
CA GLU A 496 -16.26 -13.50 -16.71
C GLU A 496 -16.83 -14.20 -15.46
N TYR A 497 -16.79 -15.52 -15.46
CA TYR A 497 -16.96 -16.34 -14.25
C TYR A 497 -15.60 -16.78 -13.72
N LEU A 498 -15.47 -16.87 -12.40
CA LEU A 498 -14.42 -17.65 -11.75
C LEU A 498 -15.07 -18.89 -11.13
N VAL A 499 -14.60 -20.07 -11.53
CA VAL A 499 -15.00 -21.37 -10.97
C VAL A 499 -13.81 -21.90 -10.17
N VAL A 500 -14.07 -22.43 -8.97
CA VAL A 500 -13.05 -22.94 -8.05
C VAL A 500 -13.48 -24.30 -7.53
N TRP A 501 -12.55 -25.19 -7.21
CA TRP A 501 -12.84 -26.54 -6.69
C TRP A 501 -11.66 -27.08 -5.89
N MET A 502 -11.84 -28.19 -5.17
CA MET A 502 -10.72 -28.94 -4.59
C MET A 502 -10.40 -30.15 -5.49
N ALA A 503 -9.14 -30.46 -5.72
CA ALA A 503 -8.74 -31.62 -6.53
C ALA A 503 -7.44 -32.25 -6.04
N ASP A 504 -7.31 -33.55 -6.33
CA ASP A 504 -6.05 -34.28 -6.29
C ASP A 504 -5.38 -34.14 -7.67
N ASP A 505 -4.13 -33.69 -7.73
CA ASP A 505 -3.34 -33.56 -8.95
C ASP A 505 -2.00 -34.27 -8.75
N ASP A 506 -1.89 -35.56 -9.12
CA ASP A 506 -0.66 -36.35 -8.99
C ASP A 506 0.47 -35.92 -9.96
N THR A 507 0.43 -34.69 -10.48
CA THR A 507 1.49 -34.13 -11.32
C THR A 507 2.63 -33.63 -10.44
N ALA A 508 3.77 -34.34 -10.50
CA ALA A 508 4.97 -34.00 -9.74
C ALA A 508 5.33 -32.50 -9.86
N PRO A 509 5.48 -31.77 -8.73
CA PRO A 509 5.92 -32.29 -7.43
C PRO A 509 4.85 -32.88 -6.49
N LEU A 510 3.56 -32.77 -6.80
CA LEU A 510 2.46 -33.26 -5.96
C LEU A 510 2.35 -34.79 -5.95
N VAL A 511 1.65 -35.38 -4.95
CA VAL A 511 1.47 -36.83 -4.76
C VAL A 511 0.06 -37.24 -4.29
N GLU A 512 -0.32 -38.50 -4.55
CA GLU A 512 -1.63 -39.11 -4.21
C GLU A 512 -2.15 -38.74 -2.81
N GLY A 513 -3.25 -37.98 -2.78
CA GLY A 513 -3.93 -37.49 -1.57
C GLY A 513 -3.58 -36.05 -1.17
N GLU A 514 -2.72 -35.35 -1.92
CA GLU A 514 -2.32 -33.95 -1.72
C GLU A 514 -3.34 -33.00 -2.37
N PHE A 515 -4.58 -33.04 -1.86
CA PHE A 515 -5.66 -32.18 -2.37
C PHE A 515 -5.30 -30.70 -2.24
N GLU A 516 -5.45 -29.94 -3.31
CA GLU A 516 -5.30 -28.48 -3.29
C GLU A 516 -6.53 -27.80 -3.92
N ILE A 517 -6.67 -26.49 -3.71
CA ILE A 517 -7.69 -25.68 -4.37
C ILE A 517 -7.19 -25.31 -5.77
N PHE A 518 -8.03 -25.52 -6.78
CA PHE A 518 -7.79 -25.14 -8.16
C PHE A 518 -8.90 -24.21 -8.66
N ALA A 519 -8.63 -23.48 -9.73
CA ALA A 519 -9.60 -22.60 -10.35
C ALA A 519 -9.42 -22.44 -11.86
N GLN A 520 -10.51 -22.02 -12.51
CA GLN A 520 -10.58 -21.70 -13.94
C GLN A 520 -11.42 -20.44 -14.14
N ARG A 521 -10.91 -19.50 -14.95
CA ARG A 521 -11.67 -18.37 -15.47
C ARG A 521 -12.40 -18.77 -16.74
N LEU A 522 -13.65 -18.35 -16.89
CA LEU A 522 -14.49 -18.58 -18.06
C LEU A 522 -15.09 -17.26 -18.55
N THR A 523 -15.12 -17.04 -19.86
CA THR A 523 -15.93 -15.98 -20.48
C THR A 523 -17.41 -16.12 -20.11
N ALA A 524 -18.20 -15.05 -20.25
CA ALA A 524 -19.67 -15.11 -20.17
C ALA A 524 -20.34 -16.19 -21.08
N ALA A 525 -19.62 -16.72 -22.08
CA ALA A 525 -20.09 -17.79 -22.97
C ALA A 525 -19.61 -19.21 -22.57
N GLY A 526 -18.93 -19.36 -21.42
CA GLY A 526 -18.43 -20.65 -20.91
C GLY A 526 -17.11 -21.15 -21.51
N ALA A 527 -16.47 -20.37 -22.40
CA ALA A 527 -15.14 -20.70 -22.91
C ALA A 527 -14.05 -20.23 -21.94
N GLU A 528 -13.01 -21.04 -21.74
CA GLU A 528 -11.88 -20.76 -20.83
C GLU A 528 -11.07 -19.50 -21.18
N VAL A 529 -10.50 -18.89 -20.13
CA VAL A 529 -9.59 -17.73 -20.17
C VAL A 529 -8.42 -17.97 -19.21
N GLY A 530 -7.23 -17.49 -19.55
CA GLY A 530 -6.04 -17.61 -18.70
C GLY A 530 -5.36 -18.99 -18.80
N ARG A 531 -4.63 -19.38 -17.75
CA ARG A 531 -4.05 -20.73 -17.63
C ARG A 531 -5.15 -21.74 -17.30
N HIS A 532 -4.97 -22.94 -17.84
CA HIS A 532 -5.82 -24.08 -17.54
C HIS A 532 -5.53 -24.62 -16.13
N ASN A 533 -6.58 -24.79 -15.31
CA ASN A 533 -6.55 -25.35 -13.95
C ASN A 533 -5.41 -24.82 -13.08
N PHE A 534 -5.47 -23.54 -12.71
CA PHE A 534 -4.43 -22.97 -11.87
C PHE A 534 -4.63 -23.33 -10.39
N GLN A 535 -3.60 -23.88 -9.76
CA GLN A 535 -3.54 -24.16 -8.32
C GLN A 535 -3.52 -22.84 -7.54
N VAL A 536 -4.42 -22.71 -6.58
CA VAL A 536 -4.64 -21.52 -5.74
C VAL A 536 -3.92 -21.63 -4.40
N SER A 537 -4.12 -22.75 -3.70
CA SER A 537 -3.56 -22.99 -2.36
C SER A 537 -2.24 -23.78 -2.43
N ALA A 538 -1.41 -23.62 -1.39
CA ALA A 538 -0.20 -24.39 -1.17
C ALA A 538 -0.05 -24.64 0.34
N MET A 539 -0.54 -25.78 0.82
CA MET A 539 -0.66 -26.03 2.26
C MET A 539 0.63 -26.52 2.92
N GLY A 540 1.62 -26.97 2.14
CA GLY A 540 2.86 -27.53 2.66
C GLY A 540 4.01 -27.48 1.67
N ALA A 541 5.04 -28.28 1.95
CA ALA A 541 6.09 -28.54 0.96
C ALA A 541 5.57 -29.61 -0.01
N ALA A 542 5.58 -29.29 -1.31
CA ALA A 542 5.00 -30.14 -2.35
C ALA A 542 5.54 -31.58 -2.31
N GLY A 543 4.63 -32.54 -2.37
CA GLY A 543 4.88 -33.98 -2.20
C GLY A 543 4.60 -34.49 -0.79
N ASP A 544 3.82 -33.76 0.03
CA ASP A 544 3.44 -34.17 1.38
C ASP A 544 1.92 -34.08 1.60
N ALA A 545 1.22 -35.14 1.19
CA ALA A 545 -0.24 -35.35 1.34
C ALA A 545 -0.79 -35.33 2.78
N ASN A 546 0.00 -34.96 3.80
CA ASN A 546 -0.56 -34.56 5.09
C ASN A 546 -1.05 -33.09 5.08
N TYR A 547 -0.55 -32.28 4.14
CA TYR A 547 -0.98 -30.92 3.87
C TYR A 547 -1.93 -30.93 2.68
N ALA A 548 -3.17 -30.53 2.91
CA ALA A 548 -4.19 -30.54 1.87
C ALA A 548 -5.26 -29.48 2.15
N ALA A 549 -5.83 -28.91 1.09
CA ALA A 549 -6.90 -27.92 1.11
C ALA A 549 -8.24 -28.50 0.60
N TYR A 550 -9.34 -28.11 1.24
CA TYR A 550 -10.67 -28.63 0.94
C TYR A 550 -11.76 -27.54 1.01
N ARG A 551 -12.86 -27.80 0.30
CA ARG A 551 -14.13 -27.04 0.38
C ARG A 551 -13.94 -25.52 0.16
N PRO A 552 -13.47 -25.10 -1.02
CA PRO A 552 -13.30 -23.69 -1.32
C PRO A 552 -14.66 -22.98 -1.40
N ARG A 553 -14.69 -21.71 -1.00
CA ARG A 553 -15.79 -20.77 -1.26
C ARG A 553 -15.24 -19.44 -1.72
N LEU A 554 -15.96 -18.74 -2.60
CA LEU A 554 -15.54 -17.43 -3.08
C LEU A 554 -16.63 -16.37 -3.06
N VAL A 555 -16.20 -15.11 -3.06
CA VAL A 555 -17.04 -13.95 -3.34
C VAL A 555 -16.26 -12.91 -4.15
N TYR A 556 -16.95 -12.16 -4.99
CA TYR A 556 -16.37 -11.04 -5.72
C TYR A 556 -16.61 -9.70 -5.01
N ASN A 557 -15.57 -8.88 -4.93
CA ASN A 557 -15.59 -7.49 -4.49
C ASN A 557 -15.40 -6.55 -5.71
N PRO A 558 -16.47 -5.85 -6.16
CA PRO A 558 -16.40 -4.91 -7.27
C PRO A 558 -15.79 -3.53 -6.90
N GLN A 559 -15.49 -3.24 -5.63
CA GLN A 559 -14.81 -1.98 -5.26
C GLN A 559 -13.30 -2.03 -5.54
N ASP A 560 -12.67 -3.20 -5.31
CA ASP A 560 -11.23 -3.41 -5.49
C ASP A 560 -10.92 -4.44 -6.58
N ALA A 561 -11.89 -4.71 -7.47
CA ALA A 561 -11.85 -5.68 -8.57
C ALA A 561 -11.17 -7.02 -8.20
N ARG A 562 -11.61 -7.66 -7.11
CA ARG A 562 -10.95 -8.87 -6.57
C ARG A 562 -11.94 -9.93 -6.07
N TYR A 563 -11.57 -11.18 -6.29
CA TYR A 563 -12.17 -12.33 -5.60
C TYR A 563 -11.51 -12.50 -4.22
N MET A 564 -12.28 -12.94 -3.25
CA MET A 564 -11.75 -13.48 -1.99
C MET A 564 -12.17 -14.95 -1.90
N LEU A 565 -11.19 -15.83 -1.79
CA LEU A 565 -11.38 -17.26 -1.56
C LEU A 565 -11.13 -17.59 -0.09
N VAL A 566 -11.87 -18.57 0.41
CA VAL A 566 -11.63 -19.23 1.69
C VAL A 566 -11.72 -20.74 1.53
N TRP A 567 -10.93 -21.48 2.30
CA TRP A 567 -10.94 -22.94 2.34
C TRP A 567 -10.53 -23.43 3.73
N ARG A 568 -10.66 -24.73 3.99
CA ARG A 568 -9.94 -25.36 5.11
C ARG A 568 -8.65 -25.97 4.62
N GLY A 569 -7.55 -25.88 5.36
CA GLY A 569 -6.28 -26.51 5.02
C GLY A 569 -5.50 -26.94 6.26
N GLY A 570 -4.49 -27.79 6.13
CA GLY A 570 -3.64 -28.22 7.27
C GLY A 570 -2.44 -27.30 7.51
N ASP A 571 -2.14 -26.99 8.77
CA ASP A 571 -1.08 -26.06 9.18
C ASP A 571 0.34 -26.68 9.27
N ASN A 572 1.34 -25.87 8.89
CA ASN A 572 2.77 -26.19 9.00
C ASN A 572 3.47 -25.57 10.23
N SER A 573 2.77 -24.77 11.04
CA SER A 573 3.33 -23.90 12.09
C SER A 573 3.13 -24.37 13.55
N GLY A 574 3.08 -25.68 13.82
CA GLY A 574 2.88 -26.19 15.20
C GLY A 574 3.57 -27.50 15.60
N GLY A 575 4.14 -28.25 14.65
CA GLY A 575 4.60 -29.63 14.85
C GLY A 575 3.53 -30.64 14.42
N GLN A 576 3.96 -31.68 13.70
CA GLN A 576 3.06 -32.55 12.92
C GLN A 576 1.98 -33.27 13.75
N VAL A 577 0.72 -32.85 13.58
CA VAL A 577 -0.47 -33.65 13.93
C VAL A 577 -1.28 -33.90 12.66
N ARG A 578 -1.30 -35.16 12.21
CA ARG A 578 -1.98 -35.55 10.97
C ARG A 578 -3.50 -35.44 11.13
N GLY A 579 -4.12 -34.51 10.40
CA GLY A 579 -5.58 -34.30 10.39
C GLY A 579 -6.07 -33.00 11.03
N GLU A 580 -5.16 -32.16 11.52
CA GLU A 580 -5.47 -30.78 11.93
C GLU A 580 -5.83 -29.93 10.70
N PHE A 581 -6.89 -29.12 10.80
CA PHE A 581 -7.37 -28.24 9.73
C PHE A 581 -7.81 -26.90 10.28
N GLU A 582 -7.44 -25.83 9.60
CA GLU A 582 -7.80 -24.45 9.91
C GLU A 582 -8.43 -23.75 8.71
N ILE A 583 -9.04 -22.59 8.96
CA ILE A 583 -9.58 -21.75 7.88
C ILE A 583 -8.47 -20.86 7.33
N PHE A 584 -8.33 -20.84 6.01
CA PHE A 584 -7.39 -20.02 5.26
C PHE A 584 -8.14 -19.12 4.28
N GLN A 585 -7.56 -17.96 3.97
CA GLN A 585 -8.03 -17.03 2.93
C GLN A 585 -6.95 -16.64 1.94
N GLN A 586 -7.41 -16.20 0.76
CA GLN A 586 -6.58 -15.59 -0.26
C GLN A 586 -7.39 -14.65 -1.15
N ALA A 587 -6.84 -13.47 -1.41
CA ALA A 587 -7.34 -12.58 -2.45
C ALA A 587 -6.77 -12.99 -3.81
N ILE A 588 -7.64 -13.17 -4.81
CA ILE A 588 -7.27 -13.28 -6.23
C ILE A 588 -7.74 -11.99 -6.90
N TYR A 589 -6.86 -11.28 -7.57
CA TYR A 589 -7.19 -10.02 -8.23
C TYR A 589 -7.76 -10.31 -9.63
N GLY A 590 -8.75 -9.53 -10.07
CA GLY A 590 -9.64 -9.86 -11.20
C GLY A 590 -9.54 -8.90 -12.37
N ASP A 591 -8.32 -8.57 -12.81
CA ASP A 591 -8.02 -7.94 -14.10
C ASP A 591 -7.48 -9.02 -15.06
N ALA A 592 -7.84 -8.93 -16.35
CA ALA A 592 -7.65 -10.01 -17.31
C ALA A 592 -6.19 -10.25 -17.72
N ALA A 593 -5.32 -9.25 -17.53
CA ALA A 593 -3.88 -9.35 -17.75
C ALA A 593 -3.09 -9.88 -16.54
N LEU A 594 -3.71 -10.01 -15.38
CA LEU A 594 -3.08 -10.63 -14.21
C LEU A 594 -2.88 -12.13 -14.50
N GLY A 595 -1.66 -12.49 -14.88
CA GLY A 595 -1.21 -13.88 -14.95
C GLY A 595 -1.30 -14.56 -13.57
N ASP A 596 -1.34 -15.89 -13.56
CA ASP A 596 -1.79 -16.69 -12.42
C ASP A 596 -0.76 -16.69 -11.26
N HIS A 597 -0.75 -15.61 -10.48
CA HIS A 597 0.23 -15.33 -9.45
C HIS A 597 -0.42 -15.00 -8.09
N PHE A 598 -0.32 -16.00 -7.24
CA PHE A 598 -0.98 -16.14 -5.93
C PHE A 598 -0.27 -15.36 -4.85
N ARG A 599 -1.05 -14.77 -3.93
CA ARG A 599 -0.52 -14.03 -2.76
C ARG A 599 -0.86 -14.74 -1.46
N GLU A 600 0.15 -14.81 -0.58
CA GLU A 600 0.08 -15.16 0.86
C GLU A 600 -1.25 -15.76 1.35
N THR A 601 -1.37 -17.08 1.18
CA THR A 601 -2.31 -17.93 1.93
C THR A 601 -2.26 -17.57 3.42
N THR A 602 -3.29 -16.88 3.90
CA THR A 602 -3.31 -16.34 5.26
C THR A 602 -4.17 -17.25 6.13
N ARG A 603 -3.58 -17.84 7.17
CA ARG A 603 -4.33 -18.53 8.23
C ARG A 603 -5.24 -17.51 8.92
N MET A 604 -6.54 -17.77 8.90
CA MET A 604 -7.55 -16.89 9.48
C MET A 604 -7.73 -17.13 10.97
N SER A 605 -7.70 -18.41 11.34
CA SER A 605 -8.13 -18.94 12.63
C SER A 605 -7.22 -20.12 13.02
N ALA A 606 -7.00 -20.31 14.31
CA ALA A 606 -6.16 -21.39 14.86
C ALA A 606 -7.01 -22.55 15.42
N MET A 607 -8.09 -22.91 14.73
CA MET A 607 -9.07 -23.91 15.20
C MET A 607 -8.62 -25.36 14.94
N GLY A 608 -7.48 -25.71 15.53
CA GLY A 608 -6.90 -27.05 15.62
C GLY A 608 -6.46 -27.34 17.07
N ASN A 609 -6.25 -28.61 17.43
CA ASN A 609 -5.74 -28.97 18.75
C ASN A 609 -4.55 -29.94 18.63
N LEU A 610 -3.50 -29.67 19.41
CA LEU A 610 -2.22 -30.37 19.37
C LEU A 610 -2.33 -31.83 19.90
N GLY A 611 -2.88 -32.74 19.09
CA GLY A 611 -2.62 -34.18 19.23
C GLY A 611 -3.77 -35.16 19.02
N ASP A 612 -4.98 -34.76 18.64
CA ASP A 612 -6.08 -35.69 18.34
C ASP A 612 -6.55 -35.54 16.87
N PRO A 613 -6.62 -36.60 16.05
CA PRO A 613 -7.05 -36.54 14.64
C PRO A 613 -8.57 -36.34 14.46
N ALA A 614 -9.20 -35.53 15.31
CA ALA A 614 -10.57 -35.09 15.13
C ALA A 614 -10.63 -33.99 14.06
N TYR A 615 -11.51 -34.20 13.08
CA TYR A 615 -12.02 -33.17 12.17
C TYR A 615 -12.55 -31.97 12.98
N LEU A 616 -12.84 -30.82 12.34
CA LEU A 616 -14.18 -30.17 12.40
C LEU A 616 -14.25 -28.70 11.96
N ALA A 617 -13.13 -28.00 11.71
CA ALA A 617 -13.10 -26.77 10.92
C ALA A 617 -13.41 -27.09 9.43
N ASP A 618 -14.63 -27.55 9.16
CA ASP A 618 -14.95 -28.29 7.94
C ASP A 618 -15.49 -27.37 6.85
N LYS A 619 -16.45 -26.47 7.14
CA LYS A 619 -17.23 -25.78 6.09
C LYS A 619 -17.16 -24.25 6.23
N PRO A 620 -16.12 -23.60 5.71
CA PRO A 620 -16.10 -22.15 5.57
C PRO A 620 -17.11 -21.70 4.51
N VAL A 621 -17.67 -20.51 4.71
CA VAL A 621 -18.47 -19.73 3.75
C VAL A 621 -18.15 -18.24 3.92
N ILE A 622 -18.29 -17.47 2.84
CA ILE A 622 -17.91 -16.05 2.81
C ILE A 622 -19.02 -15.18 2.18
N ALA A 623 -19.18 -13.97 2.70
CA ALA A 623 -19.95 -12.91 2.06
C ALA A 623 -19.20 -11.57 2.11
N TYR A 624 -19.52 -10.67 1.17
CA TYR A 624 -18.92 -9.34 1.04
C TYR A 624 -19.99 -8.25 1.25
N SER A 625 -19.67 -7.22 2.04
CA SER A 625 -20.45 -5.99 2.16
C SER A 625 -19.91 -4.90 1.24
N SER A 626 -20.71 -4.55 0.23
CA SER A 626 -20.44 -3.45 -0.69
C SER A 626 -20.63 -2.06 -0.10
N THR A 627 -21.02 -1.93 1.18
CA THR A 627 -21.20 -0.63 1.86
C THR A 627 -20.09 -0.38 2.87
N ALA A 628 -19.71 -1.41 3.65
CA ALA A 628 -18.63 -1.32 4.63
C ALA A 628 -17.24 -1.64 4.03
N ASN A 629 -17.18 -2.19 2.81
CA ASN A 629 -16.00 -2.80 2.19
C ASN A 629 -15.35 -3.87 3.09
N ASN A 630 -16.19 -4.74 3.66
CA ASN A 630 -15.79 -5.78 4.62
C ASN A 630 -16.23 -7.16 4.14
N TYR A 631 -15.46 -8.19 4.45
CA TYR A 631 -15.87 -9.59 4.35
C TYR A 631 -16.32 -10.12 5.71
N LEU A 632 -17.31 -11.01 5.70
CA LEU A 632 -17.63 -11.89 6.82
C LEU A 632 -17.36 -13.33 6.37
N VAL A 633 -16.48 -14.00 7.10
CA VAL A 633 -16.20 -15.44 6.91
C VAL A 633 -16.78 -16.19 8.10
N VAL A 634 -17.45 -17.30 7.82
CA VAL A 634 -18.21 -18.09 8.79
C VAL A 634 -17.86 -19.56 8.58
N TRP A 635 -17.64 -20.32 9.64
CA TRP A 635 -17.36 -21.76 9.56
C TRP A 635 -18.01 -22.52 10.73
N GLN A 636 -18.24 -23.81 10.53
CA GLN A 636 -18.42 -24.74 11.66
C GLN A 636 -17.04 -25.16 12.18
N GLY A 637 -16.91 -25.35 13.49
CA GLY A 637 -15.69 -25.83 14.15
C GLY A 637 -15.95 -26.26 15.59
N GLU A 638 -14.99 -26.93 16.22
CA GLU A 638 -14.95 -27.03 17.68
C GLU A 638 -14.22 -25.83 18.26
N ASN A 639 -14.60 -25.37 19.44
CA ASN A 639 -13.84 -24.33 20.12
C ASN A 639 -12.56 -24.95 20.67
N ASN A 640 -11.48 -24.86 19.91
CA ASN A 640 -10.15 -25.23 20.38
C ASN A 640 -9.54 -24.21 21.35
N LEU A 641 -10.37 -23.32 21.92
CA LEU A 641 -10.14 -22.67 23.21
C LEU A 641 -10.98 -23.30 24.38
N GLY A 642 -11.49 -24.52 24.17
CA GLY A 642 -11.95 -25.49 25.16
C GLY A 642 -13.06 -25.08 26.13
N SER A 643 -13.83 -24.03 25.82
CA SER A 643 -15.13 -23.87 26.48
C SER A 643 -16.03 -25.06 26.15
N LEU A 644 -15.94 -25.56 24.90
CA LEU A 644 -16.62 -26.75 24.42
C LEU A 644 -15.84 -28.03 24.82
N ILE A 645 -16.58 -29.10 25.07
CA ILE A 645 -16.04 -30.46 25.16
C ILE A 645 -15.66 -30.98 23.76
N ASP A 646 -14.57 -31.76 23.70
CA ASP A 646 -14.16 -32.54 22.53
C ASP A 646 -15.33 -33.35 21.96
N GLY A 647 -15.60 -33.17 20.66
CA GLY A 647 -16.77 -33.72 19.97
C GLY A 647 -17.95 -32.76 19.79
N LYS A 648 -17.88 -31.50 20.26
CA LYS A 648 -18.96 -30.49 20.14
C LYS A 648 -18.65 -29.38 19.12
N VAL A 649 -19.60 -29.16 18.21
CA VAL A 649 -19.47 -28.29 17.03
C VAL A 649 -20.37 -27.07 17.13
N GLU A 650 -19.81 -25.89 16.88
CA GLU A 650 -20.53 -24.62 16.82
C GLU A 650 -20.13 -23.80 15.58
N ILE A 651 -20.90 -22.77 15.26
CA ILE A 651 -20.64 -21.82 14.18
C ILE A 651 -19.84 -20.63 14.71
N PHE A 652 -18.72 -20.34 14.04
CA PHE A 652 -17.81 -19.24 14.30
C PHE A 652 -17.77 -18.28 13.12
N SER A 653 -17.30 -17.06 13.35
CA SER A 653 -17.08 -16.08 12.29
C SER A 653 -16.04 -15.05 12.65
N GLN A 654 -15.47 -14.46 11.62
CA GLN A 654 -14.47 -13.42 11.70
C GLN A 654 -14.70 -12.41 10.58
N GLN A 655 -14.39 -11.14 10.87
CA GLN A 655 -14.68 -10.04 9.97
C GLN A 655 -13.41 -9.30 9.54
N TYR A 656 -13.29 -9.02 8.25
CA TYR A 656 -12.09 -8.43 7.65
C TYR A 656 -12.41 -7.19 6.85
N ALA A 657 -11.58 -6.16 7.02
CA ALA A 657 -11.59 -5.00 6.17
C ALA A 657 -10.84 -5.26 4.86
N ALA A 658 -11.35 -4.74 3.76
CA ALA A 658 -10.65 -4.65 2.51
C ALA A 658 -9.38 -3.78 2.63
N ALA A 659 -8.21 -4.38 2.50
CA ALA A 659 -6.97 -3.62 2.33
C ALA A 659 -7.00 -2.91 0.96
N PRO A 660 -6.84 -1.58 0.88
CA PRO A 660 -6.83 -0.86 -0.39
C PRO A 660 -5.57 -1.20 -1.19
N LEU A 661 -5.71 -1.33 -2.51
CA LEU A 661 -4.59 -1.49 -3.43
C LEU A 661 -3.65 -0.28 -3.41
N ARG A 662 -2.34 -0.52 -3.50
CA ARG A 662 -1.31 0.54 -3.45
C ARG A 662 -0.15 0.33 -4.40
N CYS A 663 0.27 -0.92 -4.58
CA CYS A 663 1.34 -1.30 -5.49
C CYS A 663 0.72 -1.90 -6.75
N PHE A 664 1.15 -1.44 -7.92
CA PHE A 664 0.69 -1.89 -9.22
C PHE A 664 1.89 -2.04 -10.16
N VAL A 665 1.90 -3.10 -10.97
CA VAL A 665 3.00 -3.43 -11.89
C VAL A 665 2.45 -3.87 -13.25
N GLU A 666 3.09 -3.39 -14.32
CA GLU A 666 2.96 -3.91 -15.70
C GLU A 666 4.32 -4.47 -16.15
N SER A 667 4.29 -5.53 -16.94
CA SER A 667 5.37 -6.49 -17.17
C SER A 667 5.22 -7.25 -18.50
N SER A 668 3.99 -7.48 -18.96
CA SER A 668 3.64 -8.23 -20.17
C SER A 668 3.85 -7.42 -21.45
N GLY A 669 3.92 -6.09 -21.34
CA GLY A 669 4.02 -5.15 -22.45
C GLY A 669 2.70 -4.85 -23.15
N ASP A 670 1.58 -5.42 -22.68
CA ASP A 670 0.25 -5.19 -23.26
C ASP A 670 -0.39 -3.87 -22.80
N ASN A 671 0.21 -3.21 -21.80
CA ASN A 671 -0.24 -1.97 -21.16
C ASN A 671 -1.51 -2.14 -20.31
N VAL A 672 -1.67 -3.27 -19.63
CA VAL A 672 -2.66 -3.51 -18.58
C VAL A 672 -1.92 -3.86 -17.28
N THR A 673 -2.58 -3.85 -16.13
CA THR A 673 -1.92 -4.20 -14.87
C THR A 673 -1.77 -5.72 -14.79
N ASP A 674 -0.55 -6.24 -14.63
CA ASP A 674 -0.29 -7.68 -14.50
C ASP A 674 -0.09 -8.13 -13.03
N TYR A 675 0.23 -7.20 -12.12
CA TYR A 675 0.26 -7.46 -10.69
C TYR A 675 -0.27 -6.24 -9.92
N SER A 676 -1.13 -6.47 -8.91
CA SER A 676 -1.51 -5.41 -7.97
C SER A 676 -1.75 -5.94 -6.55
N GLY A 677 -1.69 -5.06 -5.56
CA GLY A 677 -1.89 -5.45 -4.16
C GLY A 677 -1.54 -4.37 -3.13
N PRO A 678 -1.63 -4.71 -1.83
CA PRO A 678 -1.40 -3.77 -0.73
C PRO A 678 0.07 -3.62 -0.31
N THR A 679 0.99 -4.50 -0.76
CA THR A 679 2.37 -4.60 -0.24
C THR A 679 3.44 -4.71 -1.33
N ALA A 680 4.71 -4.50 -0.97
CA ALA A 680 5.88 -4.61 -1.84
C ALA A 680 6.07 -5.99 -2.48
N ALA A 681 5.52 -7.04 -1.85
CA ALA A 681 5.49 -8.40 -2.38
C ALA A 681 4.95 -8.47 -3.83
N VAL A 682 4.06 -7.56 -4.25
CA VAL A 682 3.51 -7.51 -5.62
C VAL A 682 4.64 -7.41 -6.65
N LEU A 683 5.63 -6.58 -6.35
CA LEU A 683 6.78 -6.36 -7.21
C LEU A 683 7.75 -7.54 -7.15
N GLN A 684 7.84 -8.25 -6.02
CA GLN A 684 8.66 -9.46 -5.93
C GLN A 684 8.08 -10.56 -6.83
N ASP A 685 6.76 -10.76 -6.86
CA ASP A 685 6.12 -11.75 -7.73
C ASP A 685 6.39 -11.42 -9.21
N ALA A 686 6.27 -10.15 -9.59
CA ALA A 686 6.60 -9.67 -10.93
C ALA A 686 8.09 -9.92 -11.28
N VAL A 687 9.02 -9.64 -10.36
CA VAL A 687 10.46 -9.94 -10.53
C VAL A 687 10.71 -11.45 -10.63
N ASN A 688 10.00 -12.27 -9.87
CA ASN A 688 10.11 -13.73 -9.90
C ASN A 688 9.67 -14.29 -11.26
N ALA A 689 8.56 -13.81 -11.80
CA ALA A 689 8.01 -14.23 -13.10
C ALA A 689 8.79 -13.68 -14.30
N ALA A 690 9.36 -12.47 -14.20
CA ALA A 690 10.05 -11.79 -15.28
C ALA A 690 11.24 -12.59 -15.88
N SER A 691 11.41 -12.48 -17.20
CA SER A 691 12.57 -12.97 -17.93
C SER A 691 13.76 -12.00 -17.81
N PRO A 692 15.02 -12.48 -17.89
CA PRO A 692 16.18 -11.61 -17.87
C PRO A 692 16.21 -10.64 -19.05
N GLY A 693 16.13 -9.34 -18.76
CA GLY A 693 16.08 -8.24 -19.73
C GLY A 693 14.73 -7.55 -19.83
N ASP A 694 13.70 -8.01 -19.11
CA ASP A 694 12.37 -7.41 -19.11
C ASP A 694 12.35 -6.04 -18.40
N THR A 695 11.41 -5.19 -18.81
CA THR A 695 11.10 -3.92 -18.14
C THR A 695 9.82 -4.07 -17.34
N LEU A 696 9.87 -3.80 -16.03
CA LEU A 696 8.71 -3.70 -15.17
C LEU A 696 8.37 -2.23 -14.96
N LYS A 697 7.13 -1.83 -15.29
CA LYS A 697 6.57 -0.50 -14.98
C LYS A 697 5.85 -0.55 -13.64
N LEU A 698 6.07 0.44 -12.78
CA LEU A 698 5.54 0.47 -11.41
C LEU A 698 4.71 1.74 -11.17
N ALA A 699 3.61 1.60 -10.42
CA ALA A 699 2.81 2.71 -9.93
C ALA A 699 2.49 2.58 -8.44
N GLY A 700 2.41 3.72 -7.75
CA GLY A 700 1.93 3.83 -6.37
C GLY A 700 2.97 3.55 -5.27
N ASP A 701 2.51 2.95 -4.17
CA ASP A 701 3.24 2.78 -2.90
C ASP A 701 3.37 1.28 -2.55
N CYS A 702 4.55 0.74 -2.82
CA CYS A 702 4.90 -0.67 -2.64
C CYS A 702 5.62 -0.83 -1.29
N ALA A 703 4.86 -1.14 -0.23
CA ALA A 703 5.35 -1.10 1.14
C ALA A 703 5.42 -2.48 1.83
N GLY A 704 6.38 -2.67 2.74
CA GLY A 704 6.61 -3.93 3.48
C GLY A 704 7.85 -4.68 2.99
N VAL A 705 8.12 -5.86 3.58
CA VAL A 705 9.32 -6.67 3.32
C VAL A 705 9.03 -8.17 3.32
N GLN A 706 9.94 -8.95 2.72
CA GLN A 706 9.94 -10.41 2.70
C GLN A 706 11.34 -10.95 3.02
N SER A 707 11.42 -12.20 3.51
CA SER A 707 12.69 -12.89 3.78
C SER A 707 13.04 -13.82 2.61
N ILE A 708 13.98 -13.39 1.77
CA ILE A 708 14.41 -14.13 0.56
C ILE A 708 15.94 -14.19 0.54
N GLY A 709 16.51 -15.36 0.22
CA GLY A 709 17.96 -15.54 0.22
C GLY A 709 18.64 -15.46 1.60
N GLY A 710 17.86 -15.58 2.69
CA GLY A 710 18.35 -15.44 4.07
C GLY A 710 18.54 -13.98 4.53
N VAL A 711 17.95 -13.02 3.80
CA VAL A 711 17.97 -11.58 4.12
C VAL A 711 16.57 -10.99 3.95
N THR A 712 16.26 -9.95 4.72
CA THR A 712 14.94 -9.30 4.74
C THR A 712 14.96 -8.01 3.93
N GLN A 713 14.15 -7.95 2.87
CA GLN A 713 14.04 -6.77 2.00
C GLN A 713 12.65 -6.58 1.37
N ALA A 714 12.35 -5.37 0.92
CA ALA A 714 11.16 -5.09 0.11
C ALA A 714 11.26 -5.70 -1.31
N LEU A 715 12.49 -5.81 -1.86
CA LEU A 715 12.73 -6.40 -3.17
C LEU A 715 14.11 -7.10 -3.27
N TYR A 716 14.10 -8.33 -3.77
CA TYR A 716 15.27 -9.15 -4.09
C TYR A 716 15.36 -9.40 -5.59
N ILE A 717 16.47 -8.99 -6.21
CA ILE A 717 16.71 -9.10 -7.65
C ILE A 717 17.90 -10.02 -7.90
N ASP A 718 17.66 -11.12 -8.61
CA ASP A 718 18.64 -12.18 -8.94
C ASP A 718 18.88 -12.36 -10.45
N LYS A 719 18.29 -11.47 -11.26
CA LYS A 719 18.32 -11.47 -12.73
C LYS A 719 18.46 -10.04 -13.27
N SER A 720 18.84 -9.88 -14.54
CA SER A 720 18.93 -8.56 -15.17
C SER A 720 17.54 -8.03 -15.50
N LEU A 721 17.18 -6.81 -15.07
CA LEU A 721 15.83 -6.21 -15.24
C LEU A 721 15.92 -4.68 -15.26
N ASP A 722 14.97 -4.03 -15.92
CA ASP A 722 14.76 -2.58 -15.82
C ASP A 722 13.49 -2.29 -15.01
N LEU A 723 13.61 -1.60 -13.87
CA LEU A 723 12.49 -1.18 -13.03
C LEU A 723 12.20 0.30 -13.24
N GLN A 724 10.97 0.63 -13.63
CA GLN A 724 10.58 1.96 -14.08
C GLN A 724 9.35 2.46 -13.33
N GLY A 725 9.54 3.35 -12.35
CA GLY A 725 8.45 4.08 -11.70
C GLY A 725 7.94 5.25 -12.55
N GLY A 726 7.00 6.01 -11.99
CA GLY A 726 6.46 7.25 -12.57
C GLY A 726 5.12 7.11 -13.28
N TYR A 727 4.33 6.08 -12.98
CA TYR A 727 3.02 5.84 -13.60
C TYR A 727 1.85 6.10 -12.65
N VAL A 728 0.68 6.42 -13.23
CA VAL A 728 -0.54 6.83 -12.53
C VAL A 728 -1.10 5.70 -11.66
N ALA A 729 -1.60 5.97 -10.46
CA ALA A 729 -2.40 5.01 -9.69
C ALA A 729 -3.60 5.72 -9.02
N PRO A 730 -4.76 5.05 -8.81
CA PRO A 730 -5.10 3.68 -9.25
C PRO A 730 -5.86 3.62 -10.59
N ASP A 731 -6.08 4.76 -11.27
CA ASP A 731 -6.82 4.86 -12.54
C ASP A 731 -5.99 4.33 -13.73
N LEU A 732 -5.64 3.05 -13.71
CA LEU A 732 -4.69 2.41 -14.62
C LEU A 732 -5.35 1.93 -15.92
N THR A 733 -5.82 2.86 -16.73
CA THR A 733 -6.17 2.57 -18.12
C THR A 733 -4.92 2.29 -18.96
N ALA A 734 -5.07 1.55 -20.07
CA ALA A 734 -3.96 1.32 -21.00
C ALA A 734 -3.35 2.60 -21.60
N ALA A 735 -4.09 3.72 -21.61
CA ALA A 735 -3.54 5.01 -21.99
C ALA A 735 -2.51 5.55 -20.97
N ASN A 736 -2.60 5.15 -19.70
CA ASN A 736 -1.73 5.61 -18.61
C ASN A 736 -0.46 4.77 -18.49
N TRP A 737 -0.51 3.46 -18.81
CA TRP A 737 0.69 2.62 -18.99
C TRP A 737 1.48 2.91 -20.28
N LEU A 738 0.82 3.54 -21.28
CA LEU A 738 1.44 4.07 -22.51
C LEU A 738 1.96 5.52 -22.37
N ALA A 739 1.67 6.20 -21.27
CA ALA A 739 2.20 7.53 -21.01
C ALA A 739 3.72 7.47 -20.78
N ALA A 740 4.42 8.57 -21.03
CA ALA A 740 5.80 8.70 -20.55
C ALA A 740 5.77 8.77 -19.02
N ALA A 741 6.69 8.05 -18.37
CA ALA A 741 6.84 8.09 -16.92
C ALA A 741 7.13 9.53 -16.44
N ASP A 742 6.41 9.97 -15.42
CA ASP A 742 6.48 11.30 -14.82
C ASP A 742 6.49 11.12 -13.29
N ALA A 743 7.70 11.08 -12.70
CA ALA A 743 7.87 10.83 -11.27
C ALA A 743 7.44 12.03 -10.41
N ALA A 744 7.44 13.23 -10.99
CA ALA A 744 7.00 14.45 -10.32
C ALA A 744 5.47 14.50 -10.15
N SER A 745 4.71 14.07 -11.15
CA SER A 745 3.24 13.96 -11.07
C SER A 745 2.77 12.67 -10.40
N TYR A 746 3.49 11.56 -10.61
CA TYR A 746 3.07 10.21 -10.19
C TYR A 746 4.19 9.49 -9.41
N PRO A 747 4.50 9.94 -8.18
CA PRO A 747 5.60 9.40 -7.40
C PRO A 747 5.39 7.91 -7.08
N THR A 748 6.35 7.09 -7.47
CA THR A 748 6.40 5.66 -7.13
C THR A 748 7.35 5.44 -5.95
N THR A 749 6.91 4.69 -4.93
CA THR A 749 7.66 4.47 -3.69
C THR A 749 7.81 2.99 -3.40
N LEU A 750 9.03 2.58 -3.01
CA LEU A 750 9.33 1.32 -2.35
C LEU A 750 9.73 1.64 -0.90
N ASP A 751 8.88 1.22 0.05
CA ASP A 751 9.05 1.52 1.48
C ASP A 751 9.21 0.24 2.31
N ALA A 752 10.40 0.01 2.86
CA ALA A 752 10.66 -1.14 3.72
C ALA A 752 10.15 -0.96 5.17
N GLN A 753 9.55 0.20 5.50
CA GLN A 753 8.85 0.51 6.76
C GLN A 753 9.66 0.31 8.06
N GLY A 754 10.98 0.24 7.96
CA GLY A 754 11.90 -0.04 9.07
C GLY A 754 12.07 -1.54 9.40
N LEU A 755 11.50 -2.43 8.58
CA LEU A 755 11.44 -3.88 8.81
C LEU A 755 12.59 -4.66 8.13
N GLY A 756 13.32 -4.03 7.21
CA GLY A 756 14.42 -4.63 6.47
C GLY A 756 15.03 -3.65 5.47
N ARG A 757 15.82 -4.14 4.51
CA ARG A 757 16.38 -3.34 3.40
C ARG A 757 15.30 -2.99 2.37
N VAL A 758 15.49 -1.95 1.55
CA VAL A 758 14.58 -1.72 0.40
C VAL A 758 14.91 -2.67 -0.76
N VAL A 759 16.08 -2.55 -1.39
CA VAL A 759 16.47 -3.36 -2.56
C VAL A 759 17.78 -4.13 -2.33
N TYR A 760 17.77 -5.42 -2.63
CA TYR A 760 18.94 -6.30 -2.71
C TYR A 760 19.16 -6.71 -4.18
N VAL A 761 20.33 -6.38 -4.76
CA VAL A 761 20.75 -6.88 -6.07
C VAL A 761 21.87 -7.91 -5.89
N ALA A 762 21.53 -9.16 -6.15
CA ALA A 762 22.38 -10.32 -5.99
C ALA A 762 23.22 -10.63 -7.25
N ASN A 763 24.14 -11.59 -7.10
CA ASN A 763 24.82 -12.31 -8.19
C ASN A 763 25.86 -11.49 -9.00
N THR A 764 26.73 -12.20 -9.71
CA THR A 764 27.76 -11.65 -10.60
C THR A 764 27.28 -11.65 -12.05
N ALA A 765 27.66 -10.61 -12.83
CA ALA A 765 27.41 -10.44 -14.26
C ALA A 765 25.95 -10.16 -14.66
N MET A 766 25.29 -9.24 -13.95
CA MET A 766 23.92 -8.81 -14.21
C MET A 766 23.80 -7.29 -14.34
N HIS A 767 22.85 -6.83 -15.16
CA HIS A 767 22.56 -5.42 -15.38
C HIS A 767 21.16 -5.10 -14.87
N VAL A 768 21.05 -4.17 -13.92
CA VAL A 768 19.77 -3.72 -13.37
C VAL A 768 19.65 -2.21 -13.52
N THR A 769 18.55 -1.72 -14.08
CA THR A 769 18.20 -0.29 -14.06
C THR A 769 17.11 -0.05 -13.02
N ILE A 770 17.23 1.02 -12.24
CA ILE A 770 16.22 1.49 -11.30
C ILE A 770 15.96 2.96 -11.63
N ALA A 771 14.74 3.26 -12.10
CA ALA A 771 14.34 4.55 -12.63
C ALA A 771 13.07 5.11 -11.96
N ASN A 772 12.99 6.45 -11.82
CA ASN A 772 11.78 7.20 -11.46
C ASN A 772 11.07 6.76 -10.18
N MET A 773 11.82 6.38 -9.13
CA MET A 773 11.23 5.90 -7.87
C MET A 773 11.97 6.33 -6.60
N THR A 774 11.27 6.27 -5.47
CA THR A 774 11.83 6.49 -4.13
C THR A 774 12.10 5.17 -3.43
N LEU A 775 13.33 4.94 -2.97
CA LEU A 775 13.70 3.86 -2.05
C LEU A 775 13.83 4.44 -0.62
N THR A 776 12.94 4.06 0.28
CA THR A 776 12.82 4.65 1.63
C THR A 776 12.51 3.61 2.72
N GLY A 777 12.71 4.00 3.98
CA GLY A 777 12.35 3.18 5.15
C GLY A 777 13.23 1.95 5.35
N GLY A 778 14.29 1.77 4.58
CA GLY A 778 15.25 0.69 4.78
C GLY A 778 15.89 0.77 6.16
N ARG A 779 15.91 -0.34 6.91
CA ARG A 779 16.64 -0.47 8.17
C ARG A 779 17.42 -1.79 8.22
N ASP A 780 18.75 -1.69 8.28
CA ASP A 780 19.63 -2.85 8.40
C ASP A 780 20.81 -2.59 9.35
N THR A 781 20.48 -2.59 10.65
CA THR A 781 21.32 -2.11 11.75
C THR A 781 21.91 -3.24 12.62
N SER A 782 21.83 -4.50 12.19
CA SER A 782 22.37 -5.61 12.97
C SER A 782 23.90 -5.52 13.07
N SER A 783 24.50 -5.84 14.22
CA SER A 783 25.97 -5.90 14.32
C SER A 783 26.56 -7.11 13.54
N ALA A 784 25.72 -8.10 13.21
CA ALA A 784 26.05 -9.19 12.30
C ALA A 784 26.35 -8.71 10.87
N CYS A 785 25.78 -7.57 10.44
CA CYS A 785 26.10 -6.92 9.15
C CYS A 785 27.58 -6.61 8.94
N ALA A 786 28.38 -6.50 10.02
CA ALA A 786 29.81 -6.29 9.90
C ALA A 786 30.55 -7.41 9.13
N ALA A 787 29.92 -8.58 8.95
CA ALA A 787 30.42 -9.67 8.11
C ALA A 787 29.79 -9.72 6.69
N TYR A 788 28.68 -9.01 6.46
CA TYR A 788 27.81 -9.20 5.28
C TYR A 788 27.57 -7.93 4.43
N SER A 789 28.26 -6.82 4.72
CA SER A 789 28.23 -5.60 3.88
C SER A 789 26.83 -5.01 3.67
N CYS A 790 26.29 -4.32 4.67
CA CYS A 790 24.90 -3.86 4.62
C CYS A 790 24.73 -2.44 4.06
N GLY A 791 23.58 -2.17 3.44
CA GLY A 791 23.14 -0.83 3.02
C GLY A 791 21.61 -0.73 3.12
N GLY A 792 21.08 0.40 3.59
CA GLY A 792 19.68 0.47 4.01
C GLY A 792 18.70 0.53 2.84
N GLY A 793 18.95 1.44 1.90
CA GLY A 793 18.15 1.58 0.68
C GLY A 793 18.52 0.53 -0.37
N LEU A 794 19.79 0.47 -0.76
CA LEU A 794 20.26 -0.42 -1.84
C LEU A 794 21.54 -1.15 -1.44
N LYS A 795 21.55 -2.49 -1.60
CA LYS A 795 22.79 -3.30 -1.65
C LYS A 795 23.01 -3.81 -3.06
N VAL A 796 24.24 -3.67 -3.54
CA VAL A 796 24.74 -4.27 -4.78
C VAL A 796 25.91 -5.20 -4.47
N ASP A 797 25.82 -6.43 -4.94
CA ASP A 797 26.88 -7.44 -4.78
C ASP A 797 28.03 -7.29 -5.79
N ALA A 798 29.16 -7.91 -5.44
CA ALA A 798 30.35 -7.90 -6.27
C ALA A 798 30.04 -8.51 -7.65
N GLY A 799 30.38 -7.79 -8.72
CA GLY A 799 30.14 -8.24 -10.10
C GLY A 799 28.74 -7.95 -10.66
N ALA A 800 27.76 -7.51 -9.86
CA ALA A 800 26.54 -6.89 -10.38
C ALA A 800 26.84 -5.48 -10.93
N ALA A 801 26.00 -4.99 -11.83
CA ALA A 801 26.06 -3.64 -12.38
C ALA A 801 24.68 -2.96 -12.30
N VAL A 802 24.56 -1.92 -11.49
CA VAL A 802 23.31 -1.18 -11.27
C VAL A 802 23.40 0.23 -11.83
N THR A 803 22.39 0.65 -12.61
CA THR A 803 22.17 2.05 -12.99
C THR A 803 20.97 2.58 -12.22
N LEU A 804 21.21 3.50 -11.29
CA LEU A 804 20.18 4.26 -10.60
C LEU A 804 20.01 5.60 -11.33
N THR A 805 18.83 5.87 -11.87
CA THR A 805 18.55 7.09 -12.62
C THR A 805 17.25 7.75 -12.15
N HIS A 806 17.19 9.09 -12.13
CA HIS A 806 15.97 9.85 -11.79
C HIS A 806 15.27 9.38 -10.50
N SER A 807 16.05 8.90 -9.52
CA SER A 807 15.53 8.19 -8.36
C SER A 807 16.02 8.80 -7.05
N MET A 808 15.30 8.54 -5.97
CA MET A 808 15.63 9.03 -4.64
C MET A 808 15.91 7.89 -3.68
N VAL A 809 17.10 7.83 -3.08
CA VAL A 809 17.38 6.92 -1.96
C VAL A 809 17.46 7.74 -0.70
N ARG A 810 16.43 7.69 0.13
CA ARG A 810 16.28 8.61 1.27
C ARG A 810 15.69 8.01 2.52
N ASN A 811 16.04 8.58 3.67
CA ASN A 811 15.55 8.18 4.99
C ASN A 811 15.83 6.71 5.35
N ASN A 812 16.87 6.10 4.78
CA ASN A 812 17.27 4.73 5.10
C ASN A 812 18.35 4.72 6.19
N THR A 813 18.41 3.65 6.99
CA THR A 813 19.38 3.45 8.07
C THR A 813 20.08 2.10 7.91
N ALA A 814 21.40 2.03 8.06
CA ALA A 814 22.11 0.75 8.09
C ALA A 814 23.42 0.82 8.89
N TYR A 815 24.07 -0.32 9.09
CA TYR A 815 25.34 -0.39 9.82
C TYR A 815 26.52 0.18 8.99
N TYR A 816 26.57 -0.14 7.69
CA TYR A 816 27.39 0.53 6.67
C TYR A 816 26.46 1.23 5.67
N GLY A 817 26.96 2.21 4.90
CA GLY A 817 26.32 2.68 3.65
C GLY A 817 24.83 2.98 3.80
N GLY A 818 24.48 3.88 4.72
CA GLY A 818 23.11 4.08 5.22
C GLY A 818 22.05 4.16 4.12
N GLY A 819 22.36 4.86 3.03
CA GLY A 819 21.57 4.85 1.80
C GLY A 819 21.93 3.69 0.88
N ILE A 820 23.18 3.62 0.44
CA ILE A 820 23.66 2.64 -0.54
C ILE A 820 24.97 1.99 -0.10
N PHE A 821 25.05 0.67 -0.27
CA PHE A 821 26.29 -0.11 -0.23
C PHE A 821 26.51 -0.83 -1.57
N SER A 822 27.68 -0.68 -2.19
CA SER A 822 27.99 -1.35 -3.47
C SER A 822 29.38 -1.97 -3.54
N ASP A 823 29.43 -3.30 -3.64
CA ASP A 823 30.62 -4.06 -4.05
C ASP A 823 30.73 -4.22 -5.58
N GLY A 824 29.62 -3.98 -6.29
CA GLY A 824 29.52 -4.07 -7.75
C GLY A 824 29.91 -2.79 -8.48
N THR A 825 29.44 -2.67 -9.72
CA THR A 825 29.47 -1.41 -10.46
C THR A 825 28.18 -0.65 -10.20
N LEU A 826 28.27 0.62 -9.81
CA LEU A 826 27.12 1.49 -9.57
C LEU A 826 27.27 2.78 -10.37
N ARG A 827 26.26 3.11 -11.17
CA ARG A 827 26.12 4.40 -11.86
C ARG A 827 24.88 5.13 -11.33
N ILE A 828 25.07 6.32 -10.79
CA ILE A 828 24.02 7.20 -10.24
C ILE A 828 23.92 8.41 -11.17
N VAL A 829 22.72 8.67 -11.71
CA VAL A 829 22.46 9.74 -12.71
C VAL A 829 21.18 10.48 -12.35
N ASN A 830 21.16 11.82 -12.43
CA ASN A 830 19.95 12.62 -12.22
C ASN A 830 19.19 12.29 -10.90
N SER A 831 19.92 11.85 -9.86
CA SER A 831 19.34 11.19 -8.67
C SER A 831 19.73 11.87 -7.36
N THR A 832 18.95 11.60 -6.30
CA THR A 832 19.18 12.20 -4.98
C THR A 832 19.35 11.16 -3.89
N ILE A 833 20.51 11.17 -3.23
CA ILE A 833 20.82 10.30 -2.08
C ILE A 833 20.80 11.18 -0.83
N ALA A 834 19.75 11.12 0.00
CA ALA A 834 19.56 12.12 1.04
C ALA A 834 18.99 11.63 2.38
N ASN A 835 19.42 12.26 3.48
CA ASN A 835 18.96 11.98 4.84
C ASN A 835 19.09 10.51 5.27
N ASN A 836 20.04 9.76 4.70
CA ASN A 836 20.32 8.39 5.13
C ASN A 836 21.32 8.37 6.29
N VAL A 837 21.27 7.33 7.12
CA VAL A 837 22.04 7.22 8.36
C VAL A 837 22.84 5.92 8.40
N ALA A 838 24.17 6.02 8.54
CA ALA A 838 25.01 4.88 8.88
C ALA A 838 25.35 4.89 10.37
N GLU A 839 25.07 3.79 11.07
CA GLU A 839 25.40 3.66 12.49
C GLU A 839 26.90 3.50 12.74
N SER A 840 27.63 2.82 11.84
CA SER A 840 29.06 2.55 12.02
C SER A 840 29.96 3.14 10.95
N TRP A 841 29.66 2.98 9.66
CA TRP A 841 30.54 3.47 8.59
C TRP A 841 29.76 4.06 7.42
N ASP A 842 30.09 5.30 7.10
CA ASP A 842 29.84 6.00 5.84
C ASP A 842 28.36 6.20 5.45
N GLY A 843 27.88 7.43 5.67
CA GLY A 843 26.45 7.76 5.87
C GLY A 843 25.54 7.60 4.65
N GLY A 844 25.88 8.24 3.53
CA GLY A 844 25.08 8.20 2.31
C GLY A 844 25.39 6.98 1.46
N ILE A 845 26.63 6.91 0.97
CA ILE A 845 27.09 5.86 0.05
C ILE A 845 28.42 5.28 0.54
N TYR A 846 28.50 3.95 0.58
CA TYR A 846 29.75 3.20 0.63
C TYR A 846 29.93 2.40 -0.66
N SER A 847 31.11 2.47 -1.30
CA SER A 847 31.42 1.61 -2.44
C SER A 847 32.84 1.04 -2.40
N SER A 848 32.94 -0.29 -2.52
CA SER A 848 34.20 -1.01 -2.71
C SER A 848 34.51 -1.26 -4.19
N GLY A 849 33.47 -1.29 -5.04
CA GLY A 849 33.56 -1.48 -6.49
C GLY A 849 33.68 -0.18 -7.30
N SER A 850 33.16 -0.16 -8.53
CA SER A 850 33.29 0.97 -9.44
C SER A 850 32.09 1.90 -9.35
N LEU A 851 32.31 3.17 -8.99
CA LEU A 851 31.26 4.17 -8.78
C LEU A 851 31.33 5.30 -9.82
N VAL A 852 30.20 5.59 -10.46
CA VAL A 852 30.01 6.75 -11.33
C VAL A 852 28.84 7.58 -10.81
N ILE A 853 29.03 8.88 -10.61
CA ILE A 853 28.01 9.81 -10.16
C ILE A 853 27.97 11.00 -11.12
N GLU A 854 26.80 11.30 -11.67
CA GLU A 854 26.62 12.31 -12.72
C GLU A 854 25.32 13.07 -12.48
N ASN A 855 25.33 14.41 -12.56
CA ASN A 855 24.14 15.25 -12.35
C ASN A 855 23.32 14.86 -11.10
N SER A 856 23.98 14.56 -9.99
CA SER A 856 23.31 13.96 -8.82
C SER A 856 23.61 14.71 -7.52
N THR A 857 22.67 14.66 -6.58
CA THR A 857 22.73 15.37 -5.31
C THR A 857 22.85 14.39 -4.14
N ILE A 858 23.86 14.56 -3.29
CA ILE A 858 24.12 13.76 -2.09
C ILE A 858 24.07 14.70 -0.88
N SER A 859 22.97 14.66 -0.10
CA SER A 859 22.70 15.69 0.90
C SER A 859 22.15 15.19 2.24
N GLY A 860 22.63 15.77 3.34
CA GLY A 860 22.07 15.53 4.67
C GLY A 860 22.27 14.12 5.21
N ASN A 861 23.11 13.30 4.57
CA ASN A 861 23.41 11.95 5.04
C ASN A 861 24.35 12.01 6.26
N THR A 862 24.22 11.05 7.17
CA THR A 862 24.88 11.07 8.49
C THR A 862 25.59 9.75 8.79
N ALA A 863 26.86 9.80 9.18
CA ALA A 863 27.56 8.67 9.80
C ALA A 863 27.78 8.94 11.29
N THR A 864 27.11 8.20 12.16
CA THR A 864 27.11 8.48 13.61
C THR A 864 28.38 8.05 14.34
N SER A 865 29.12 7.09 13.78
CA SER A 865 30.49 6.76 14.20
C SER A 865 31.49 6.54 13.04
N GLY A 866 31.08 6.82 11.81
CA GLY A 866 31.86 6.58 10.59
C GLY A 866 32.72 7.75 10.11
N ASN A 867 33.48 7.51 9.04
CA ASN A 867 34.53 8.41 8.56
C ASN A 867 34.11 9.33 7.41
N ALA A 868 33.06 8.97 6.66
CA ALA A 868 32.45 9.78 5.60
C ALA A 868 30.96 10.08 5.93
N GLY A 869 30.49 11.30 5.75
CA GLY A 869 29.05 11.61 5.89
C GLY A 869 28.28 11.32 4.60
N GLY A 870 28.75 11.89 3.48
CA GLY A 870 28.11 11.75 2.17
C GLY A 870 28.54 10.50 1.42
N LEU A 871 29.84 10.35 1.17
CA LEU A 871 30.38 9.29 0.30
C LEU A 871 31.76 8.79 0.75
N ALA A 872 31.91 7.48 0.88
CA ALA A 872 33.20 6.79 0.89
C ALA A 872 33.37 5.87 -0.32
N SER A 873 34.55 5.93 -0.95
CA SER A 873 34.91 5.04 -2.05
C SER A 873 36.31 4.43 -1.84
N VAL A 874 36.36 3.10 -1.83
CA VAL A 874 37.59 2.31 -1.83
C VAL A 874 38.02 2.01 -3.27
N GLY A 875 37.04 1.71 -4.13
CA GLY A 875 37.22 1.46 -5.56
C GLY A 875 37.35 2.74 -6.40
N THR A 876 37.21 2.62 -7.71
CA THR A 876 37.37 3.73 -8.65
C THR A 876 36.13 4.61 -8.69
N LEU A 877 36.32 5.92 -8.57
CA LEU A 877 35.24 6.90 -8.60
C LEU A 877 35.36 7.84 -9.81
N THR A 878 34.27 8.07 -10.53
CA THR A 878 34.10 9.21 -11.43
C THR A 878 32.92 10.04 -10.99
N MET A 879 33.11 11.36 -10.80
CA MET A 879 32.05 12.28 -10.41
C MET A 879 32.01 13.49 -11.35
N ARG A 880 30.84 13.81 -11.90
CA ARG A 880 30.65 14.91 -12.84
C ARG A 880 29.44 15.75 -12.47
N ASN A 881 29.58 17.08 -12.48
CA ASN A 881 28.47 18.02 -12.32
C ASN A 881 27.52 17.59 -11.19
N SER A 882 28.05 17.31 -10.01
CA SER A 882 27.28 16.74 -8.88
C SER A 882 27.45 17.59 -7.62
N THR A 883 26.54 17.47 -6.66
CA THR A 883 26.52 18.30 -5.45
C THR A 883 26.54 17.42 -4.20
N ILE A 884 27.59 17.55 -3.38
CA ILE A 884 27.71 16.91 -2.05
C ILE A 884 27.59 18.00 -0.98
N PHE A 885 26.45 18.03 -0.27
CA PHE A 885 26.12 19.17 0.59
C PHE A 885 25.52 18.78 1.95
N GLY A 886 25.94 19.42 3.05
CA GLY A 886 25.24 19.28 4.33
C GLY A 886 25.35 17.91 4.99
N ASN A 887 26.29 17.06 4.58
CA ASN A 887 26.45 15.71 5.13
C ASN A 887 27.32 15.73 6.41
N THR A 888 27.01 14.82 7.35
CA THR A 888 27.59 14.81 8.69
C THR A 888 28.33 13.50 8.98
N ALA A 889 29.49 13.57 9.63
CA ALA A 889 30.23 12.44 10.14
C ALA A 889 30.73 12.73 11.56
N ALA A 890 30.81 11.70 12.40
CA ALA A 890 31.53 11.79 13.67
C ALA A 890 33.06 11.74 13.50
N GLY A 891 33.54 11.09 12.43
CA GLY A 891 34.93 11.15 11.98
C GLY A 891 35.26 12.42 11.19
N ASP A 892 36.48 12.47 10.65
CA ASP A 892 37.07 13.71 10.14
C ASP A 892 36.47 14.25 8.83
N THR A 893 35.60 13.54 8.12
CA THR A 893 35.15 13.92 6.76
C THR A 893 33.64 13.81 6.59
N GLY A 894 32.93 14.92 6.60
CA GLY A 894 31.49 14.93 6.35
C GLY A 894 31.17 14.72 4.87
N GLY A 895 31.99 15.23 3.96
CA GLY A 895 31.71 15.20 2.52
C GLY A 895 32.08 13.88 1.86
N PHE A 896 33.25 13.87 1.22
CA PHE A 896 33.74 12.79 0.36
C PHE A 896 35.12 12.26 0.80
N ARG A 897 35.24 10.94 0.88
CA ARG A 897 36.48 10.21 1.23
C ARG A 897 36.87 9.21 0.15
N GLN A 898 38.10 9.29 -0.34
CA GLN A 898 38.73 8.28 -1.21
C GLN A 898 39.84 7.53 -0.46
N GLN A 899 39.82 6.20 -0.50
CA GLN A 899 40.76 5.37 0.29
C GLN A 899 41.89 4.71 -0.51
N THR A 900 41.63 3.90 -1.54
CA THR A 900 42.72 3.07 -2.12
C THR A 900 42.97 3.34 -3.60
N ASN A 901 41.92 3.50 -4.39
CA ASN A 901 42.05 3.71 -5.83
C ASN A 901 42.00 5.21 -6.21
N ALA A 902 42.06 5.48 -7.51
CA ALA A 902 41.92 6.83 -8.05
C ALA A 902 40.45 7.27 -8.15
N ALA A 903 40.20 8.54 -7.82
CA ALA A 903 38.99 9.27 -8.15
C ALA A 903 39.24 10.32 -9.24
N SER A 904 38.21 10.62 -10.04
CA SER A 904 38.22 11.65 -11.09
C SER A 904 36.99 12.55 -10.94
N ILE A 905 37.20 13.80 -10.50
CA ILE A 905 36.13 14.74 -10.17
C ILE A 905 36.13 15.96 -11.12
N TYR A 906 34.95 16.31 -11.65
CA TYR A 906 34.76 17.37 -12.64
C TYR A 906 33.52 18.21 -12.33
N ASN A 907 33.64 19.53 -12.39
CA ASN A 907 32.52 20.47 -12.29
C ASN A 907 31.62 20.26 -11.04
N THR A 908 32.13 19.67 -9.96
CA THR A 908 31.36 19.26 -8.77
C THR A 908 31.45 20.30 -7.66
N ILE A 909 30.37 20.42 -6.86
CA ILE A 909 30.35 21.16 -5.60
C ILE A 909 30.43 20.19 -4.42
N ILE A 910 31.34 20.44 -3.48
CA ILE A 910 31.42 19.76 -2.18
C ILE A 910 31.50 20.83 -1.09
N ALA A 911 30.48 20.98 -0.24
CA ALA A 911 30.41 22.09 0.71
C ALA A 911 29.48 21.84 1.91
N ASN A 912 29.62 22.66 2.96
CA ASN A 912 28.79 22.65 4.16
C ASN A 912 28.70 21.26 4.83
N ASN A 913 29.71 20.41 4.66
CA ASN A 913 29.78 19.12 5.34
C ASN A 913 30.54 19.26 6.67
N SER A 914 30.29 18.39 7.65
CA SER A 914 30.97 18.48 8.95
C SER A 914 32.43 18.04 8.88
N GLY A 915 33.38 18.79 9.43
CA GLY A 915 34.80 18.41 9.36
C GLY A 915 35.37 18.77 7.98
N LEU A 916 35.96 17.81 7.28
CA LEU A 916 36.50 18.00 5.92
C LEU A 916 35.43 17.76 4.85
N ASP A 917 35.43 18.58 3.81
CA ASP A 917 34.64 18.35 2.59
C ASP A 917 35.25 17.23 1.73
N CYS A 918 36.57 17.19 1.56
CA CYS A 918 37.26 16.17 0.77
C CYS A 918 38.48 15.58 1.50
N SER A 919 38.61 14.25 1.48
CA SER A 919 39.70 13.53 2.15
C SER A 919 40.27 12.41 1.29
N LEU A 920 41.59 12.32 1.25
CA LEU A 920 42.37 11.26 0.60
C LEU A 920 43.16 10.53 1.67
N THR A 921 42.88 9.24 1.88
CA THR A 921 43.61 8.38 2.82
C THR A 921 44.19 7.16 2.10
N ASP A 922 44.80 6.21 2.82
CA ASP A 922 45.12 4.82 2.44
C ASP A 922 45.76 4.55 1.05
N GLY A 923 46.33 5.58 0.41
CA GLY A 923 46.94 5.54 -0.93
C GLY A 923 46.06 6.10 -2.05
N GLY A 924 44.82 6.48 -1.78
CA GLY A 924 43.88 7.09 -2.70
C GLY A 924 44.35 8.44 -3.23
N ILE A 925 43.99 8.73 -4.50
CA ILE A 925 44.41 9.94 -5.21
C ILE A 925 43.26 10.55 -6.01
N LEU A 926 43.32 11.87 -6.25
CA LEU A 926 42.60 12.48 -7.36
C LEU A 926 43.47 12.37 -8.62
N ALA A 927 43.13 11.44 -9.52
CA ALA A 927 43.77 11.35 -10.83
C ALA A 927 43.33 12.52 -11.74
N VAL A 928 42.11 13.02 -11.55
CA VAL A 928 41.60 14.23 -12.21
C VAL A 928 40.84 15.09 -11.21
N ASN A 929 41.13 16.39 -11.21
CA ASN A 929 40.44 17.41 -10.43
C ASN A 929 40.31 18.67 -11.29
N ILE A 930 39.15 18.88 -11.92
CA ILE A 930 38.91 19.93 -12.92
C ILE A 930 37.66 20.72 -12.55
N HIS A 931 37.81 22.05 -12.39
CA HIS A 931 36.70 22.98 -12.15
C HIS A 931 35.77 22.60 -10.98
N ASN A 932 36.28 21.97 -9.93
CA ASN A 932 35.47 21.68 -8.74
C ASN A 932 35.51 22.84 -7.75
N LEU A 933 34.43 23.00 -6.97
CA LEU A 933 34.35 23.87 -5.81
C LEU A 933 34.33 23.00 -4.56
N VAL A 934 35.30 23.17 -3.67
CA VAL A 934 35.36 22.51 -2.35
C VAL A 934 35.47 23.61 -1.29
N GLU A 935 34.44 23.77 -0.44
CA GLU A 935 34.27 24.98 0.38
C GLU A 935 35.45 25.23 1.33
N ASP A 936 35.90 24.21 2.05
CA ASP A 936 37.06 24.29 2.96
C ASP A 936 38.44 24.34 2.26
N GLY A 937 38.49 24.18 0.92
CA GLY A 937 39.72 24.15 0.11
C GLY A 937 40.50 22.82 0.16
N THR A 938 39.98 21.78 0.80
CA THR A 938 40.58 20.44 0.82
C THR A 938 40.67 19.83 -0.58
N CYS A 939 41.60 18.90 -0.76
CA CYS A 939 41.92 18.30 -2.06
C CYS A 939 42.36 19.28 -3.17
N SER A 940 42.65 20.56 -2.85
CA SER A 940 43.15 21.59 -3.79
C SER A 940 42.22 21.81 -4.99
N PRO A 941 41.01 22.36 -4.77
CA PRO A 941 40.00 22.57 -5.81
C PRO A 941 40.36 23.72 -6.75
N TYR A 942 39.54 23.93 -7.78
CA TYR A 942 39.62 25.12 -8.63
C TYR A 942 39.07 26.36 -7.91
N LEU A 943 37.98 26.18 -7.15
CA LEU A 943 37.37 27.21 -6.30
C LEU A 943 37.22 26.73 -4.85
N SER A 944 37.31 27.66 -3.90
CA SER A 944 37.07 27.41 -2.47
C SER A 944 36.26 28.55 -1.86
N GLY A 945 35.60 28.29 -0.74
CA GLY A 945 34.64 29.18 -0.09
C GLY A 945 33.18 28.87 -0.46
N THR A 946 32.25 29.50 0.25
CA THR A 946 30.83 29.11 0.30
C THR A 946 30.11 29.18 -1.05
N PRO A 947 29.53 28.08 -1.56
CA PRO A 947 28.86 28.05 -2.87
C PRO A 947 27.46 28.70 -2.89
N ARG A 948 26.93 29.15 -1.76
CA ARG A 948 25.61 29.83 -1.65
C ARG A 948 24.48 29.02 -2.30
N LEU A 949 24.20 27.84 -1.74
CA LEU A 949 23.11 26.97 -2.18
C LEU A 949 21.82 27.26 -1.40
N GLY A 950 20.67 27.02 -2.05
CA GLY A 950 19.36 26.92 -1.39
C GLY A 950 19.19 25.60 -0.64
N PRO A 951 18.06 25.40 0.06
CA PRO A 951 17.72 24.12 0.68
C PRO A 951 17.51 23.02 -0.38
N LEU A 952 17.66 21.76 0.05
CA LEU A 952 17.24 20.60 -0.73
C LEU A 952 15.72 20.64 -0.86
N ALA A 953 15.21 20.77 -2.08
CA ALA A 953 13.78 20.86 -2.37
C ALA A 953 13.48 20.42 -3.81
N ASP A 954 12.19 20.40 -4.16
CA ASP A 954 11.77 20.33 -5.55
C ASP A 954 12.03 21.69 -6.22
N HIS A 955 12.74 21.66 -7.36
CA HIS A 955 13.02 22.82 -8.21
C HIS A 955 12.66 22.54 -9.68
N GLY A 956 11.67 21.68 -9.93
CA GLY A 956 11.10 21.40 -11.25
C GLY A 956 11.74 20.24 -12.01
N GLY A 957 11.90 19.08 -11.38
CA GLY A 957 12.35 17.83 -12.00
C GLY A 957 12.06 16.61 -11.11
N ASP A 958 12.36 15.40 -11.59
CA ASP A 958 11.96 14.14 -10.91
C ASP A 958 12.57 13.92 -9.51
N THR A 959 13.66 14.64 -9.18
CA THR A 959 14.40 14.46 -7.92
C THR A 959 14.82 15.78 -7.28
N LEU A 960 14.97 15.78 -5.94
CA LEU A 960 15.24 17.00 -5.17
C LEU A 960 16.67 17.52 -5.39
N THR A 961 16.82 18.81 -5.69
CA THR A 961 18.13 19.46 -5.92
C THR A 961 18.43 20.57 -4.92
N HIS A 962 19.69 21.04 -4.91
CA HIS A 962 20.07 22.33 -4.33
C HIS A 962 20.20 23.39 -5.44
N ALA A 963 19.30 24.35 -5.49
CA ALA A 963 19.43 25.48 -6.41
C ALA A 963 20.61 26.40 -6.05
N LEU A 964 21.34 26.90 -7.05
CA LEU A 964 22.33 27.96 -6.83
C LEU A 964 21.59 29.28 -6.53
N LEU A 965 22.00 29.99 -5.47
CA LEU A 965 21.45 31.31 -5.17
C LEU A 965 22.19 32.40 -5.98
N PRO A 966 21.57 33.57 -6.22
CA PRO A 966 22.24 34.70 -6.88
C PRO A 966 23.58 35.04 -6.24
N VAL A 967 24.53 35.47 -7.09
CA VAL A 967 25.94 35.70 -6.75
C VAL A 967 26.64 34.49 -6.10
N SER A 968 26.18 33.26 -6.37
CA SER A 968 26.98 32.05 -6.15
C SER A 968 28.26 32.07 -7.00
N ALA A 969 29.37 31.57 -6.45
CA ALA A 969 30.62 31.38 -7.18
C ALA A 969 30.63 30.13 -8.08
N ALA A 970 29.57 29.31 -8.04
CA ALA A 970 29.38 28.15 -8.91
C ALA A 970 28.76 28.50 -10.27
N ILE A 971 28.14 29.68 -10.40
CA ILE A 971 27.48 30.12 -11.63
C ILE A 971 28.54 30.41 -12.70
N ASP A 972 28.34 29.87 -13.91
CA ASP A 972 29.21 29.95 -15.09
C ASP A 972 30.66 29.44 -14.86
N ALA A 973 30.95 28.76 -13.75
CA ALA A 973 32.31 28.43 -13.33
C ALA A 973 32.82 27.05 -13.83
N GLY A 974 31.96 26.26 -14.46
CA GLY A 974 32.23 24.91 -14.97
C GLY A 974 33.02 24.88 -16.27
N ASN A 975 33.73 23.77 -16.47
CA ASN A 975 34.40 23.49 -17.72
C ASN A 975 33.38 22.97 -18.75
N ALA A 976 33.05 23.81 -19.72
CA ALA A 976 32.16 23.47 -20.84
C ALA A 976 32.61 22.22 -21.63
N ALA A 977 33.92 21.93 -21.69
CA ALA A 977 34.43 20.75 -22.41
C ALA A 977 34.15 19.41 -21.70
N THR A 978 33.70 19.44 -20.43
CA THR A 978 33.33 18.24 -19.64
C THR A 978 31.93 18.33 -19.04
N CYS A 979 31.12 19.27 -19.52
CA CYS A 979 29.76 19.50 -19.04
C CYS A 979 28.77 18.55 -19.76
N PRO A 980 27.84 17.89 -19.05
CA PRO A 980 26.74 17.15 -19.68
C PRO A 980 25.75 18.10 -20.36
N ALA A 981 24.93 17.57 -21.27
CA ALA A 981 23.98 18.38 -22.04
C ALA A 981 22.87 19.00 -21.17
N THR A 982 22.49 18.33 -20.08
CA THR A 982 21.44 18.71 -19.13
C THR A 982 21.95 18.72 -17.69
N ASP A 983 21.17 19.28 -16.77
CA ASP A 983 21.33 19.16 -15.32
C ASP A 983 20.49 18.00 -14.73
N GLN A 984 20.43 17.89 -13.40
CA GLN A 984 19.68 16.84 -12.70
C GLN A 984 18.17 16.82 -13.01
N ARG A 985 17.60 17.91 -13.52
CA ARG A 985 16.16 18.07 -13.84
C ARG A 985 15.88 17.92 -15.33
N ASP A 986 16.85 17.36 -16.07
CA ASP A 986 16.90 17.33 -17.53
C ASP A 986 16.80 18.71 -18.23
N LEU A 987 17.12 19.79 -17.50
CA LEU A 987 17.21 21.10 -18.10
C LEU A 987 18.57 21.29 -18.75
N ALA A 988 18.57 21.49 -20.07
CA ALA A 988 19.75 21.82 -20.87
C ALA A 988 20.60 22.95 -20.27
N ARG A 989 21.92 22.81 -20.42
CA ARG A 989 22.98 23.71 -19.95
C ARG A 989 23.52 24.58 -21.10
N ASP A 990 22.73 25.54 -21.56
CA ASP A 990 22.92 26.23 -22.85
C ASP A 990 23.05 27.76 -22.81
N ASP A 991 23.18 28.38 -21.64
CA ASP A 991 22.90 29.80 -21.42
C ASP A 991 24.05 30.68 -20.88
N LEU A 992 25.24 30.54 -21.50
CA LEU A 992 26.46 31.40 -21.47
C LEU A 992 27.66 30.84 -20.67
N GLY A 993 27.42 29.86 -19.81
CA GLY A 993 28.43 29.08 -19.10
C GLY A 993 27.85 27.72 -18.70
N CYS A 994 28.66 26.87 -18.07
CA CYS A 994 28.16 25.65 -17.42
C CYS A 994 28.29 25.85 -15.93
N ASP A 995 27.25 25.59 -15.14
CA ASP A 995 27.33 25.73 -13.69
C ASP A 995 28.07 24.56 -13.04
N LEU A 996 28.61 24.81 -11.85
CA LEU A 996 29.11 23.75 -10.98
C LEU A 996 27.95 23.07 -10.26
N GLY A 997 28.07 21.75 -10.11
CA GLY A 997 27.12 20.92 -9.40
C GLY A 997 25.96 20.41 -10.26
N ALA A 998 25.00 19.81 -9.57
CA ALA A 998 23.87 19.08 -10.18
C ALA A 998 22.78 19.97 -10.78
N TYR A 999 22.86 21.29 -10.58
CA TYR A 999 21.83 22.26 -10.93
C TYR A 999 22.40 23.29 -11.90
N GLU A 1000 21.62 23.67 -12.93
CA GLU A 1000 21.91 24.81 -13.82
C GLU A 1000 20.95 26.00 -13.55
N VAL A 1001 21.50 27.20 -13.40
CA VAL A 1001 20.73 28.45 -13.35
C VAL A 1001 20.26 28.82 -14.75
N ARG A 1002 19.08 28.31 -15.11
CA ARG A 1002 18.33 28.72 -16.30
C ARG A 1002 17.95 30.21 -16.24
N TYR A 1003 18.29 30.96 -17.29
CA TYR A 1003 17.77 32.31 -17.55
C TYR A 1003 16.54 32.28 -18.48
N ALA A 1004 15.47 33.00 -18.16
CA ALA A 1004 14.31 33.13 -19.05
C ALA A 1004 13.83 34.59 -19.24
N ASP A 1005 13.34 34.89 -20.45
CA ASP A 1005 12.96 36.23 -20.93
C ASP A 1005 11.87 36.96 -20.10
N THR A 1006 11.23 36.26 -19.15
CA THR A 1006 10.11 36.76 -18.33
C THR A 1006 10.20 36.37 -16.84
N ASP A 1007 11.40 36.10 -16.32
CA ASP A 1007 11.62 35.64 -14.94
C ASP A 1007 10.91 36.51 -13.90
N THR A 1008 9.83 35.97 -13.32
CA THR A 1008 8.97 36.63 -12.33
C THR A 1008 9.01 35.88 -11.01
N VAL A 1009 9.49 36.53 -9.96
CA VAL A 1009 9.59 35.98 -8.60
C VAL A 1009 8.65 36.73 -7.67
N ILE A 1010 7.81 36.00 -6.96
CA ILE A 1010 6.93 36.53 -5.92
C ILE A 1010 7.43 36.06 -4.55
N LYS A 1011 7.51 36.98 -3.58
CA LYS A 1011 7.75 36.68 -2.17
C LYS A 1011 6.65 37.32 -1.32
N GLU A 1012 6.11 36.55 -0.38
CA GLU A 1012 5.06 36.97 0.56
C GLU A 1012 5.56 36.83 2.00
N ASN A 1013 4.84 37.42 2.97
CA ASN A 1013 5.13 37.31 4.42
C ASN A 1013 6.57 37.69 4.77
N ILE A 1014 6.94 38.91 4.41
CA ILE A 1014 8.31 39.41 4.49
C ILE A 1014 8.67 39.77 5.94
N LEU A 1015 9.45 38.93 6.61
CA LEU A 1015 10.01 39.18 7.94
C LEU A 1015 11.14 40.21 7.86
N GLY A 1016 11.03 41.32 8.59
CA GLY A 1016 12.05 42.37 8.60
C GLY A 1016 13.43 41.93 9.11
N SER A 1017 14.45 42.73 8.83
CA SER A 1017 15.87 42.59 9.21
C SER A 1017 16.76 41.60 8.45
N LEU A 1018 16.22 40.70 7.61
CA LEU A 1018 17.01 39.84 6.72
C LEU A 1018 16.89 40.25 5.23
N PRO A 1019 17.94 40.04 4.40
CA PRO A 1019 17.87 40.26 2.96
C PRO A 1019 17.14 39.10 2.24
N TYR A 1020 16.10 39.45 1.49
CA TYR A 1020 15.35 38.54 0.61
C TYR A 1020 15.99 38.52 -0.76
N SER A 1021 16.35 37.34 -1.24
CA SER A 1021 16.82 37.14 -2.61
C SER A 1021 15.65 36.81 -3.54
N PHE A 1022 15.64 37.42 -4.72
CA PHE A 1022 14.69 37.18 -5.81
C PHE A 1022 15.38 36.50 -7.00
N GLY A 1023 16.30 35.55 -6.80
CA GLY A 1023 16.80 34.72 -7.91
C GLY A 1023 15.66 34.00 -8.64
N PRO A 1024 15.65 33.92 -9.98
CA PRO A 1024 16.69 34.29 -10.96
C PRO A 1024 16.70 35.77 -11.41
N THR A 1025 16.03 36.70 -10.73
CA THR A 1025 16.01 38.13 -11.14
C THR A 1025 17.22 38.95 -10.67
N TRP A 1026 18.18 38.40 -9.93
CA TRP A 1026 19.38 39.11 -9.43
C TRP A 1026 19.12 40.37 -8.57
N ILE A 1027 17.91 40.51 -8.01
CA ILE A 1027 17.63 41.50 -6.97
C ILE A 1027 17.68 40.86 -5.59
N SER A 1028 18.24 41.61 -4.63
CA SER A 1028 18.00 41.36 -3.21
C SER A 1028 17.36 42.58 -2.53
N MET A 1029 16.64 42.36 -1.43
CA MET A 1029 15.83 43.39 -0.77
C MET A 1029 15.80 43.20 0.75
N THR A 1030 16.01 44.27 1.51
CA THR A 1030 15.90 44.26 2.98
C THR A 1030 14.83 45.24 3.44
N LEU A 1031 13.90 44.78 4.28
CA LEU A 1031 12.92 45.61 4.99
C LEU A 1031 13.41 45.90 6.41
N THR A 1032 13.13 47.10 6.89
CA THR A 1032 13.37 47.49 8.30
C THR A 1032 12.29 46.98 9.27
N VAL A 1033 11.12 46.55 8.78
CA VAL A 1033 9.97 46.09 9.59
C VAL A 1033 9.28 44.90 8.89
N PRO A 1034 8.78 43.88 9.61
CA PRO A 1034 7.98 42.80 9.02
C PRO A 1034 6.64 43.28 8.45
N ASP A 1035 6.16 42.63 7.38
CA ASP A 1035 4.88 42.90 6.72
C ASP A 1035 4.35 41.62 6.03
N SER A 1036 3.04 41.37 6.10
CA SER A 1036 2.41 40.18 5.51
C SER A 1036 2.11 40.31 4.01
N GLY A 1037 2.34 41.48 3.41
CA GLY A 1037 2.13 41.70 1.97
C GLY A 1037 3.15 40.97 1.08
N ALA A 1038 2.93 41.09 -0.23
CA ALA A 1038 3.74 40.47 -1.27
C ALA A 1038 4.60 41.48 -2.03
N ILE A 1039 5.66 40.99 -2.67
CA ILE A 1039 6.52 41.70 -3.60
C ILE A 1039 6.71 40.81 -4.82
N THR A 1040 6.50 41.38 -6.01
CA THR A 1040 6.75 40.73 -7.29
C THR A 1040 7.90 41.46 -7.97
N VAL A 1041 8.92 40.72 -8.41
CA VAL A 1041 10.02 41.22 -9.23
C VAL A 1041 10.00 40.46 -10.54
N THR A 1042 10.01 41.15 -11.68
CA THR A 1042 10.17 40.55 -13.01
C THR A 1042 11.40 41.12 -13.70
N LYS A 1043 12.39 40.30 -14.06
CA LYS A 1043 13.50 40.71 -14.93
C LYS A 1043 13.07 40.59 -16.40
N ARG A 1044 13.47 41.52 -17.26
CA ARG A 1044 13.08 41.57 -18.70
C ARG A 1044 14.18 42.17 -19.56
N LEU A 1045 14.32 41.69 -20.79
CA LEU A 1045 15.13 42.33 -21.84
C LEU A 1045 14.40 43.48 -22.57
N THR A 1046 13.25 43.92 -22.06
CA THR A 1046 12.40 44.99 -22.64
C THR A 1046 12.43 46.26 -21.80
N TYR A 1047 12.44 47.44 -22.43
CA TYR A 1047 12.53 48.73 -21.74
C TYR A 1047 11.20 49.49 -21.76
N PRO A 1048 10.86 50.24 -20.69
CA PRO A 1048 9.79 51.25 -20.68
C PRO A 1048 10.07 52.39 -21.69
N GLY A 1049 9.81 52.15 -22.98
CA GLY A 1049 10.02 53.14 -24.04
C GLY A 1049 10.48 52.55 -25.37
N GLY A 1050 11.06 51.34 -25.39
CA GLY A 1050 11.55 50.70 -26.60
C GLY A 1050 12.82 49.87 -26.39
N THR A 1051 13.86 50.19 -27.15
CA THR A 1051 15.22 49.65 -27.06
C THR A 1051 16.04 50.38 -26.00
N PRO A 1052 17.10 49.76 -25.44
CA PRO A 1052 18.03 50.46 -24.54
C PRO A 1052 18.72 51.65 -25.21
N ASP A 1053 18.99 52.68 -24.42
CA ASP A 1053 19.88 53.78 -24.79
C ASP A 1053 21.36 53.42 -24.60
N GLU A 1054 22.26 54.15 -25.25
CA GLU A 1054 23.71 53.99 -25.09
C GLU A 1054 24.13 54.26 -23.63
N GLY A 1055 24.55 53.21 -22.92
CA GLY A 1055 24.90 53.24 -21.50
C GLY A 1055 23.95 52.45 -20.58
N GLU A 1056 22.77 52.02 -21.05
CA GLU A 1056 21.89 51.16 -20.26
C GLU A 1056 22.37 49.70 -20.28
N MET A 1057 22.33 49.04 -19.12
CA MET A 1057 22.53 47.60 -18.97
C MET A 1057 21.43 46.83 -19.72
N LEU A 1058 21.75 45.66 -20.30
CA LEU A 1058 20.89 44.90 -21.21
C LEU A 1058 19.61 44.27 -20.60
N ALA A 1059 19.25 44.58 -19.35
CA ALA A 1059 17.99 44.16 -18.73
C ALA A 1059 17.38 45.25 -17.84
N THR A 1060 16.07 45.13 -17.60
CA THR A 1060 15.31 45.94 -16.63
C THR A 1060 14.59 45.07 -15.61
N TRP A 1061 14.29 45.64 -14.44
CA TRP A 1061 13.54 44.98 -13.37
C TRP A 1061 12.23 45.69 -13.09
N HIS A 1062 11.11 45.02 -13.33
CA HIS A 1062 9.77 45.49 -12.98
C HIS A 1062 9.41 45.01 -11.58
N ILE A 1063 9.36 45.92 -10.61
CA ILE A 1063 9.02 45.62 -9.22
C ILE A 1063 7.60 46.15 -8.95
N SER A 1064 6.77 45.33 -8.29
CA SER A 1064 5.47 45.72 -7.75
C SER A 1064 5.25 45.09 -6.38
N SER A 1065 4.26 45.58 -5.61
CA SER A 1065 4.07 45.12 -4.24
C SER A 1065 2.66 45.40 -3.70
N THR A 1066 2.26 44.59 -2.72
CA THR A 1066 1.04 44.73 -1.90
C THR A 1066 1.35 44.93 -0.41
N LEU A 1067 2.58 45.33 -0.05
CA LEU A 1067 2.97 45.66 1.33
C LEU A 1067 2.08 46.76 1.92
N THR A 1068 1.79 46.64 3.21
CA THR A 1068 0.81 47.47 3.94
C THR A 1068 1.44 48.55 4.81
N ALA A 1069 2.69 48.37 5.26
CA ALA A 1069 3.36 49.24 6.24
C ALA A 1069 3.93 50.55 5.65
N GLY A 1070 4.28 50.58 4.37
CA GLY A 1070 4.97 51.71 3.74
C GLY A 1070 6.47 51.79 4.06
N PHE A 1071 7.27 52.12 3.06
CA PHE A 1071 8.73 51.92 3.08
C PHE A 1071 9.51 52.90 3.98
N PRO A 1072 10.70 52.50 4.46
CA PRO A 1072 11.90 52.54 3.60
C PRO A 1072 12.57 51.17 3.39
N VAL A 1073 12.90 50.87 2.13
CA VAL A 1073 13.51 49.60 1.71
C VAL A 1073 14.91 49.81 1.17
N THR A 1074 15.78 48.82 1.36
CA THR A 1074 17.05 48.72 0.64
C THR A 1074 16.93 47.66 -0.45
N LEU A 1075 17.18 48.04 -1.70
CA LEU A 1075 17.33 47.14 -2.84
C LEU A 1075 18.81 47.01 -3.21
N ALA A 1076 19.26 45.84 -3.64
CA ALA A 1076 20.52 45.68 -4.36
C ALA A 1076 20.26 45.01 -5.71
N PHE A 1077 20.69 45.68 -6.78
CA PHE A 1077 20.56 45.25 -8.17
C PHE A 1077 21.89 44.63 -8.60
N CYS A 1078 21.92 43.31 -8.72
CA CYS A 1078 23.11 42.57 -9.13
C CYS A 1078 23.06 42.22 -10.62
N TYR A 1079 24.22 42.03 -11.24
CA TYR A 1079 24.35 41.83 -12.69
C TYR A 1079 25.44 40.80 -13.04
N THR A 1080 25.36 40.21 -14.23
CA THR A 1080 26.42 39.37 -14.81
C THR A 1080 27.35 40.20 -15.72
N ASP A 1081 28.54 39.67 -16.04
CA ASP A 1081 29.47 40.32 -16.97
C ASP A 1081 28.88 40.49 -18.38
N GLY A 1082 27.99 39.57 -18.78
CA GLY A 1082 27.26 39.64 -20.06
C GLY A 1082 26.31 40.83 -20.13
N GLU A 1083 25.58 41.12 -19.04
CA GLU A 1083 24.59 42.20 -19.00
C GLU A 1083 25.21 43.61 -19.06
N VAL A 1084 26.45 43.74 -18.58
CA VAL A 1084 27.22 45.00 -18.56
C VAL A 1084 28.33 45.03 -19.60
N THR A 1085 28.36 44.08 -20.55
CA THR A 1085 29.40 44.03 -21.58
C THR A 1085 29.44 45.33 -22.39
N GLY A 1086 30.57 46.02 -22.33
CA GLY A 1086 30.79 47.33 -22.98
C GLY A 1086 30.50 48.55 -22.10
N LEU A 1087 30.04 48.36 -20.86
CA LEU A 1087 29.78 49.43 -19.88
C LEU A 1087 30.93 49.56 -18.87
N ASN A 1088 31.10 50.77 -18.32
CA ASN A 1088 32.02 51.03 -17.21
C ASN A 1088 31.36 50.69 -15.87
N GLU A 1089 31.63 49.49 -15.34
CA GLU A 1089 31.07 49.00 -14.08
C GLU A 1089 31.18 50.02 -12.92
N ALA A 1090 32.32 50.69 -12.74
CA ALA A 1090 32.51 51.66 -11.65
C ALA A 1090 31.57 52.89 -11.74
N ALA A 1091 31.06 53.19 -12.94
CA ALA A 1091 30.14 54.27 -13.22
C ALA A 1091 28.66 53.85 -13.26
N LEU A 1092 28.35 52.56 -13.08
CA LEU A 1092 26.97 52.07 -13.01
C LEU A 1092 26.23 52.70 -11.82
N ARG A 1093 25.01 53.17 -12.05
CA ARG A 1093 24.06 53.66 -11.04
C ARG A 1093 22.67 53.14 -11.31
N ALA A 1094 21.85 53.01 -10.27
CA ALA A 1094 20.48 52.51 -10.36
C ALA A 1094 19.48 53.64 -10.66
N PHE A 1095 18.67 53.43 -11.70
CA PHE A 1095 17.62 54.32 -12.17
C PHE A 1095 16.25 53.66 -12.03
N ARG A 1096 15.24 54.47 -11.71
CA ARG A 1096 13.84 54.05 -11.59
C ARG A 1096 12.95 54.82 -12.55
N TRP A 1097 12.09 54.12 -13.27
CA TRP A 1097 11.11 54.69 -14.17
C TRP A 1097 9.98 55.35 -13.39
N ASN A 1098 9.75 56.64 -13.57
CA ASN A 1098 8.68 57.36 -12.86
C ASN A 1098 7.33 57.41 -13.61
N GLY A 1099 7.23 56.76 -14.78
CA GLY A 1099 6.10 56.85 -15.69
C GLY A 1099 6.37 57.66 -16.96
N THR A 1100 7.38 58.54 -16.94
CA THR A 1100 7.74 59.42 -18.07
C THR A 1100 9.24 59.51 -18.32
N ASN A 1101 10.08 59.41 -17.27
CA ASN A 1101 11.54 59.47 -17.36
C ASN A 1101 12.19 58.48 -16.40
N TRP A 1102 13.42 58.08 -16.69
CA TRP A 1102 14.33 57.43 -15.75
C TRP A 1102 14.87 58.44 -14.74
N VAL A 1103 14.80 58.10 -13.45
CA VAL A 1103 15.26 58.95 -12.35
C VAL A 1103 16.25 58.16 -11.48
N GLN A 1104 17.49 58.64 -11.36
CA GLN A 1104 18.51 58.04 -10.50
C GLN A 1104 18.00 57.97 -9.04
N GLN A 1105 18.15 56.82 -8.38
CA GLN A 1105 17.68 56.63 -7.00
C GLN A 1105 18.82 56.54 -5.97
N GLY A 1106 20.08 56.43 -6.41
CA GLY A 1106 21.26 56.39 -5.53
C GLY A 1106 22.55 56.70 -6.29
N ASP A 1107 23.61 57.09 -5.57
CA ASP A 1107 24.93 57.42 -6.11
C ASP A 1107 26.03 56.44 -5.65
N THR A 1108 25.63 55.22 -5.30
CA THR A 1108 26.50 54.12 -4.90
C THR A 1108 27.07 53.42 -6.14
N ALA A 1109 28.40 53.30 -6.21
CA ALA A 1109 29.06 52.43 -7.17
C ALA A 1109 28.85 50.94 -6.81
N PRO A 1110 28.99 49.99 -7.77
CA PRO A 1110 28.83 48.58 -7.48
C PRO A 1110 29.84 48.06 -6.46
N VAL A 1111 29.39 47.13 -5.62
CA VAL A 1111 30.25 46.27 -4.78
C VAL A 1111 29.80 44.84 -4.99
N ASN A 1112 30.75 43.92 -5.25
CA ASN A 1112 30.46 42.51 -5.57
C ASN A 1112 29.42 42.34 -6.69
N ARG A 1113 29.55 43.12 -7.78
CA ARG A 1113 28.60 43.18 -8.92
C ARG A 1113 27.16 43.56 -8.53
N CYS A 1114 26.96 44.34 -7.47
CA CYS A 1114 25.64 44.80 -7.04
C CYS A 1114 25.63 46.32 -6.75
N VAL A 1115 24.63 47.04 -7.28
CA VAL A 1115 24.35 48.46 -6.95
C VAL A 1115 23.26 48.53 -5.88
N THR A 1116 23.58 49.07 -4.71
CA THR A 1116 22.66 49.10 -3.56
C THR A 1116 22.01 50.46 -3.37
N VAL A 1117 20.68 50.52 -3.40
CA VAL A 1117 19.84 51.71 -3.19
C VAL A 1117 19.08 51.57 -1.86
N ALA A 1118 19.38 52.44 -0.90
CA ALA A 1118 18.65 52.51 0.37
C ALA A 1118 17.53 53.57 0.34
N GLY A 1119 16.49 53.39 1.14
CA GLY A 1119 15.40 54.37 1.27
C GLY A 1119 14.38 54.35 0.13
N VAL A 1120 14.31 53.27 -0.65
CA VAL A 1120 13.35 53.09 -1.75
C VAL A 1120 11.93 53.22 -1.20
N ASN A 1121 11.14 54.10 -1.81
CA ASN A 1121 9.80 54.48 -1.36
C ASN A 1121 8.67 54.29 -2.39
N ALA A 1122 9.01 53.78 -3.58
CA ALA A 1122 8.05 53.39 -4.60
C ALA A 1122 8.70 52.41 -5.59
N PHE A 1123 7.91 51.47 -6.09
CA PHE A 1123 8.34 50.50 -7.12
C PHE A 1123 7.75 50.82 -8.49
N SER A 1124 8.42 50.33 -9.53
CA SER A 1124 8.10 50.47 -10.96
C SER A 1124 9.18 49.67 -11.74
N ALA A 1125 9.51 50.05 -12.97
CA ALA A 1125 10.68 49.51 -13.67
C ALA A 1125 11.98 50.16 -13.19
N TRP A 1126 13.07 49.40 -13.21
CA TRP A 1126 14.42 49.78 -12.78
C TRP A 1126 15.46 49.33 -13.80
N THR A 1127 16.60 50.02 -13.89
CA THR A 1127 17.76 49.61 -14.70
C THR A 1127 19.06 50.09 -14.06
N LEU A 1128 20.20 49.56 -14.52
CA LEU A 1128 21.52 50.13 -14.27
C LEU A 1128 22.00 50.90 -15.51
N PHE A 1129 22.60 52.06 -15.29
CA PHE A 1129 23.12 52.92 -16.36
C PHE A 1129 24.54 53.38 -16.04
N ASP A 1130 25.42 53.31 -17.05
CA ASP A 1130 26.77 53.84 -17.03
C ASP A 1130 26.73 55.37 -17.11
N THR A 1131 26.94 56.02 -15.96
CA THR A 1131 26.92 57.49 -15.87
C THR A 1131 28.11 58.18 -16.56
N SER A 1132 29.07 57.44 -17.11
CA SER A 1132 30.23 58.00 -17.80
C SER A 1132 30.01 58.33 -19.28
N VAL A 1133 28.96 57.80 -19.92
CA VAL A 1133 28.68 58.02 -21.36
C VAL A 1133 27.75 59.18 -21.68
N GLY A 1134 26.90 59.66 -20.75
CA GLY A 1134 26.05 60.81 -21.06
C GLY A 1134 24.91 61.12 -20.08
N ALA A 1135 24.05 62.06 -20.49
CA ALA A 1135 22.87 62.44 -19.72
C ALA A 1135 21.79 61.35 -19.75
N THR A 1136 21.00 61.30 -18.67
CA THR A 1136 19.94 60.33 -18.37
C THR A 1136 19.18 59.75 -19.57
N PRO A 1137 18.94 58.43 -19.63
CA PRO A 1137 18.26 57.80 -20.75
C PRO A 1137 16.88 58.41 -21.03
N THR A 1138 16.62 58.67 -22.31
CA THR A 1138 15.50 59.47 -22.83
C THR A 1138 14.51 58.59 -23.58
N ALA A 1139 13.31 58.45 -23.04
CA ALA A 1139 12.25 57.68 -23.70
C ALA A 1139 11.76 58.35 -25.00
N VAL A 1140 12.27 57.88 -26.14
CA VAL A 1140 11.83 58.30 -27.47
C VAL A 1140 10.47 57.67 -27.79
N THR A 1141 9.40 58.44 -27.64
CA THR A 1141 8.05 58.03 -28.08
C THR A 1141 7.88 58.18 -29.59
N LEU A 1142 7.99 57.07 -30.32
CA LEU A 1142 7.70 57.00 -31.76
C LEU A 1142 6.20 57.26 -32.06
N SER A 1143 5.88 58.52 -32.32
CA SER A 1143 4.53 58.96 -32.71
C SER A 1143 4.26 58.71 -34.20
N SER A 1144 3.83 57.47 -34.51
CA SER A 1144 3.19 57.02 -35.77
C SER A 1144 3.96 57.26 -37.09
N PHE A 1145 4.42 56.18 -37.71
CA PHE A 1145 4.80 56.19 -39.13
C PHE A 1145 3.57 55.96 -40.03
N SER A 1146 3.32 56.91 -40.95
CA SER A 1146 2.34 56.76 -42.04
C SER A 1146 3.07 56.36 -43.32
N ALA A 1147 3.08 55.06 -43.63
CA ALA A 1147 3.63 54.55 -44.89
C ALA A 1147 2.56 54.53 -46.00
N THR A 1148 2.66 55.46 -46.95
CA THR A 1148 1.83 55.45 -48.17
C THR A 1148 2.44 54.50 -49.19
N LEU A 1149 1.79 53.35 -49.41
CA LEU A 1149 2.18 52.38 -50.44
C LEU A 1149 1.84 52.89 -51.84
N HIS A 1150 2.85 53.08 -52.69
CA HIS A 1150 2.66 53.19 -54.14
C HIS A 1150 3.68 52.30 -54.87
N PRO A 1151 3.25 51.30 -55.67
CA PRO A 1151 4.16 50.27 -56.19
C PRO A 1151 4.72 50.61 -57.57
N ARG A 1152 5.94 50.12 -57.87
CA ARG A 1152 6.34 49.61 -59.21
C ARG A 1152 7.70 48.89 -59.25
N PHE A 1153 7.64 47.59 -59.55
CA PHE A 1153 8.59 46.76 -60.34
C PHE A 1153 10.05 46.58 -59.83
N VAL A 1154 10.45 45.35 -59.42
CA VAL A 1154 11.04 44.23 -60.24
C VAL A 1154 12.53 44.46 -60.56
N GLY A 1155 13.46 43.51 -60.36
CA GLY A 1155 13.42 42.14 -59.80
C GLY A 1155 14.79 41.46 -60.00
N TRP A 1156 14.93 40.15 -59.69
CA TRP A 1156 15.41 39.06 -60.58
C TRP A 1156 15.46 37.72 -59.80
N TRP A 1157 15.49 36.59 -60.51
CA TRP A 1157 15.08 35.25 -60.04
C TRP A 1157 16.22 34.23 -59.88
N VAL A 1158 16.14 33.39 -58.84
CA VAL A 1158 16.06 31.91 -58.88
C VAL A 1158 15.28 31.46 -57.61
N GLY A 1159 14.40 30.45 -57.57
CA GLY A 1159 13.72 29.75 -58.67
C GLY A 1159 13.43 28.26 -58.37
N LEU A 1160 12.14 27.87 -58.30
CA LEU A 1160 11.61 26.49 -58.08
C LEU A 1160 11.85 25.94 -56.64
N LEU A 1161 10.95 25.22 -55.95
CA LEU A 1161 9.51 24.81 -56.05
C LEU A 1161 8.93 24.81 -54.61
N GLY A 1162 7.64 24.67 -54.30
CA GLY A 1162 6.39 24.63 -55.08
C GLY A 1162 5.23 24.28 -54.11
N GLY A 1163 4.26 25.19 -53.90
CA GLY A 1163 3.24 25.07 -52.83
C GLY A 1163 1.80 24.82 -53.30
N GLY A 1164 0.91 24.55 -52.34
CA GLY A 1164 -0.55 24.42 -52.51
C GLY A 1164 -1.34 25.58 -51.87
N LEU A 1165 -2.56 25.83 -52.35
CA LEU A 1165 -3.41 27.00 -52.07
C LEU A 1165 -4.91 26.60 -52.00
N ILE A 1166 -5.78 27.53 -51.55
CA ILE A 1166 -7.26 27.66 -51.74
C ILE A 1166 -8.07 27.30 -50.46
N ILE A 1167 -8.67 28.21 -49.67
CA ILE A 1167 -9.70 29.29 -49.88
C ILE A 1167 -11.16 28.79 -49.94
N ALA A 1168 -12.01 29.22 -48.99
CA ALA A 1168 -13.37 29.77 -49.26
C ALA A 1168 -14.07 30.37 -48.00
N LEU A 1169 -14.96 31.35 -48.21
CA LEU A 1169 -15.74 32.11 -47.19
C LEU A 1169 -17.25 31.74 -47.20
N ARG A 1170 -17.99 31.98 -46.09
CA ARG A 1170 -19.22 32.82 -46.10
C ARG A 1170 -19.89 33.18 -44.75
N ARG A 1171 -20.28 34.46 -44.67
CA ARG A 1171 -21.12 35.22 -43.71
C ARG A 1171 -22.40 34.52 -43.16
N ARG A 1172 -22.80 34.86 -41.91
CA ARG A 1172 -23.94 35.80 -41.62
C ARG A 1172 -24.06 36.25 -40.14
N GLN A 1173 -24.69 37.41 -39.93
CA GLN A 1173 -24.93 38.08 -38.63
C GLN A 1173 -26.27 37.70 -37.98
N LYS A 1174 -26.36 37.77 -36.64
CA LYS A 1174 -27.40 38.43 -35.78
C LYS A 1174 -27.37 37.82 -34.35
N SER A 1175 -27.82 38.44 -33.26
CA SER A 1175 -27.80 39.84 -32.76
C SER A 1175 -28.56 39.90 -31.41
N PHE A 1176 -28.06 40.64 -30.39
CA PHE A 1176 -28.69 40.89 -29.07
C PHE A 1176 -28.94 39.66 -28.18
N GLY A 1177 -28.98 39.74 -26.83
CA GLY A 1177 -28.70 40.88 -25.94
C GLY A 1177 -29.63 40.94 -24.72
N GLY A 1178 -29.06 40.97 -23.51
CA GLY A 1178 -29.76 41.14 -22.21
C GLY A 1178 -29.02 40.37 -21.11
N LYS A 1179 -28.19 40.99 -20.24
CA LYS A 1179 -28.42 41.96 -19.15
C LYS A 1179 -29.21 41.42 -17.94
N HIS A 1180 -28.67 41.76 -16.75
CA HIS A 1180 -29.24 41.67 -15.40
C HIS A 1180 -29.19 40.27 -14.74
N TRP A 1181 -28.45 40.04 -13.65
CA TRP A 1181 -27.54 40.91 -12.84
C TRP A 1181 -26.12 40.33 -12.80
#